data_AF-A0A2E2A405-F1
#
_entry.id   AF-A0A2E2A405-F1
#
_cell.length_a   1.000
_cell.length_b   1.000
_cell.length_c   1.000
_cell.angle_alpha   90.00
_cell.angle_beta   90.00
_cell.angle_gamma   90.00
#
_symmetry.space_group_name_H-M   'P 1'
#
loop_
_entity.id
_entity.type
_entity.pdbx_description
1 polymer ?
#
loop_
_entity_poly.entity_id
_entity_poly.type
_entity_poly.pdbx_seq_one_letter_code
_entity_poly.pdbx_strand_id
1 'polypeptide(L)'
;MGLNVRFLLICCLFCSLIFSKQVYKEIKINNPDSNIYEILHQNGVHVDHAHFFDGQYIIFVASLSDLKIIDDLEMNYEILIEDLESFYQSRLTSNYTREFGLGSMGGYYTFDEIEQNLDELFNEYPQLVKEKISIGTTLEGRNIWAIKLSDNPNIEEDETKILYTGLHHSREPMSYMNLFYYMFWLCENYGIDDEATKILETRQLWFIPAINPDGLVYIQQIAPNGGGLQRKNMRQTCPSSPTGVDLNRNYSFQWGLDDQGSSGDGCNETYRGSSSFSEPETQAVRNFVDLHDFPIAFNYHSYSNLLIYPFGYSYENEAPAEDVETFIEYGEDMVQYNNYALGTGPELLYPVNGEACDWMYGEHGIFAYTPEIGSQSDGFWPATDRIVPLAEENLHPNKVLAINGGAVINSVAETSVGPYLQGEEYPINLYIENIGLSESRGNTTVSISSEQIDITIDDLEISSIDGRSNIDFGTIGYFEIPQNFESGSFISIEVNILNDSEFCNNSILTLQVGEPELVYEDSFDSNTNLDWYSSGVSDWYLTNQSSNSDSFSFRSGAIEDNQESSLFLDVEVPSVGTGQFSYRVSSEYSPSGSNFYDGLTFYVDDVELAQFQPNSDGESPWLNFYFDLDEGSHTLKWTYSKDGGGGSTDCDNTGCDDAAFIDDFNIFAFINYVIDQGDINLDTEVDILDIVLLVNFILDTQIPTQSQFDAADLNNDTILNVIDIVTLINVILEIE
;
A
#
# COMPACT_ATOMS: atom_id res chain seq x y z
N MET A 1 -16.85 -24.42 90.66
CA MET A 1 -15.85 -25.06 89.76
C MET A 1 -16.62 -25.43 88.50
N GLY A 2 -16.74 -24.56 87.49
CA GLY A 2 -15.72 -24.20 86.48
C GLY A 2 -16.01 -25.02 85.21
N LEU A 3 -16.84 -24.55 84.28
CA LEU A 3 -16.54 -23.88 82.98
C LEU A 3 -15.64 -24.65 81.99
N ASN A 4 -16.11 -24.67 80.73
CA ASN A 4 -15.44 -24.86 79.42
C ASN A 4 -15.20 -26.31 78.93
N VAL A 5 -15.36 -26.69 77.65
CA VAL A 5 -15.76 -26.02 76.38
C VAL A 5 -16.05 -27.14 75.35
N ARG A 6 -17.06 -26.92 74.49
CA ARG A 6 -17.35 -27.66 73.24
C ARG A 6 -16.36 -27.25 72.13
N PHE A 7 -16.23 -28.09 71.09
CA PHE A 7 -15.70 -27.82 69.73
C PHE A 7 -14.25 -28.26 69.40
N LEU A 8 -14.12 -28.74 68.15
CA LEU A 8 -12.95 -29.14 67.33
C LEU A 8 -12.44 -30.59 67.45
N LEU A 9 -12.79 -31.40 66.45
CA LEU A 9 -11.88 -32.19 65.58
C LEU A 9 -12.70 -33.16 64.70
N ILE A 10 -13.41 -32.59 63.72
CA ILE A 10 -13.64 -33.26 62.43
C ILE A 10 -12.92 -32.37 61.43
N CYS A 11 -11.61 -32.61 61.24
CA CYS A 11 -10.86 -31.98 60.17
C CYS A 11 -11.11 -32.76 58.88
N CYS A 12 -11.75 -32.08 57.96
CA CYS A 12 -11.85 -32.36 56.54
C CYS A 12 -10.54 -32.91 55.94
N LEU A 13 -10.60 -34.08 55.34
CA LEU A 13 -9.73 -34.45 54.22
C LEU A 13 -10.35 -33.84 52.95
N PHE A 14 -10.20 -32.53 52.78
CA PHE A 14 -10.22 -31.93 51.45
C PHE A 14 -8.84 -32.20 50.88
N CYS A 15 -8.72 -33.22 50.04
CA CYS A 15 -7.58 -33.35 49.16
C CYS A 15 -7.72 -32.24 48.11
N SER A 16 -7.17 -31.06 48.40
CA SER A 16 -6.85 -30.09 47.36
C SER A 16 -5.85 -30.77 46.44
N LEU A 17 -6.31 -31.27 45.30
CA LEU A 17 -5.44 -31.48 44.15
C LEU A 17 -4.87 -30.10 43.81
N ILE A 18 -3.65 -29.85 44.28
CA ILE A 18 -2.85 -28.73 43.81
C ILE A 18 -2.50 -29.12 42.37
N PHE A 19 -3.30 -28.66 41.41
CA PHE A 19 -2.86 -28.64 40.02
C PHE A 19 -1.63 -27.73 39.99
N SER A 20 -0.47 -28.29 39.60
CA SER A 20 0.72 -27.48 39.35
C SER A 20 0.40 -26.58 38.17
N LYS A 21 0.31 -25.28 38.41
CA LYS A 21 0.14 -24.26 37.36
C LYS A 21 1.28 -24.44 36.34
N GLN A 22 0.95 -24.59 35.07
CA GLN A 22 1.96 -24.61 34.00
C GLN A 22 2.53 -23.21 33.88
N VAL A 23 3.87 -23.09 33.95
CA VAL A 23 4.57 -21.82 33.79
C VAL A 23 5.17 -21.82 32.38
N TYR A 24 4.87 -20.79 31.61
CA TYR A 24 5.46 -20.55 30.30
C TYR A 24 6.53 -19.48 30.42
N LYS A 25 7.60 -19.64 29.67
CA LYS A 25 8.72 -18.72 29.59
C LYS A 25 8.92 -18.26 28.16
N GLU A 26 9.37 -17.04 27.96
CA GLU A 26 9.92 -16.63 26.68
C GLU A 26 11.43 -16.86 26.70
N ILE A 27 11.93 -17.58 25.72
CA ILE A 27 13.34 -17.93 25.62
C ILE A 27 13.93 -17.51 24.28
N LYS A 28 15.25 -17.29 24.29
CA LYS A 28 16.05 -16.98 23.13
C LYS A 28 17.15 -18.01 22.94
N ILE A 29 17.22 -18.63 21.76
CA ILE A 29 18.35 -19.49 21.37
C ILE A 29 19.20 -18.70 20.36
N ASN A 30 20.46 -18.46 20.70
CA ASN A 30 21.40 -17.70 19.86
C ASN A 30 22.16 -18.62 18.90
N ASN A 31 22.47 -18.11 17.70
CA ASN A 31 23.12 -18.80 16.58
C ASN A 31 22.52 -20.20 16.34
N PRO A 32 21.20 -20.28 16.10
CA PRO A 32 20.54 -21.55 15.91
C PRO A 32 21.09 -22.28 14.67
N ASP A 33 21.01 -23.61 14.68
CA ASP A 33 21.18 -24.41 13.47
C ASP A 33 20.18 -23.94 12.40
N SER A 34 20.53 -24.03 11.11
CA SER A 34 19.60 -23.66 10.03
C SER A 34 18.31 -24.48 10.06
N ASN A 35 18.35 -25.67 10.65
CA ASN A 35 17.19 -26.56 10.82
C ASN A 35 16.69 -26.57 12.27
N ILE A 36 16.96 -25.54 13.08
CA ILE A 36 16.60 -25.52 14.51
C ILE A 36 15.13 -25.83 14.76
N TYR A 37 14.25 -25.30 13.90
CA TYR A 37 12.81 -25.52 14.00
C TYR A 37 12.49 -27.01 13.88
N GLU A 38 12.97 -27.66 12.82
CA GLU A 38 12.79 -29.10 12.62
C GLU A 38 13.37 -29.93 13.77
N ILE A 39 14.54 -29.53 14.31
CA ILE A 39 15.19 -30.25 15.42
C ILE A 39 14.35 -30.16 16.69
N LEU A 40 13.95 -28.95 17.09
CA LEU A 40 13.11 -28.73 18.27
C LEU A 40 11.80 -29.51 18.12
N HIS A 41 11.16 -29.38 16.97
CA HIS A 41 9.89 -29.99 16.66
C HIS A 41 9.95 -31.54 16.64
N GLN A 42 10.93 -32.15 15.97
CA GLN A 42 11.11 -33.61 15.93
C GLN A 42 11.34 -34.24 17.32
N ASN A 43 11.84 -33.44 18.27
CA ASN A 43 12.05 -33.87 19.65
C ASN A 43 10.86 -33.55 20.57
N GLY A 44 9.78 -32.99 20.02
CA GLY A 44 8.53 -32.72 20.73
C GLY A 44 8.51 -31.39 21.49
N VAL A 45 9.38 -30.44 21.15
CA VAL A 45 9.31 -29.06 21.66
C VAL A 45 8.19 -28.32 20.94
N HIS A 46 7.31 -27.69 21.70
CA HIS A 46 6.29 -26.79 21.14
C HIS A 46 6.94 -25.47 20.71
N VAL A 47 7.01 -25.24 19.40
CA VAL A 47 7.46 -23.96 18.84
C VAL A 47 6.24 -23.29 18.20
N ASP A 48 5.77 -22.24 18.86
CA ASP A 48 4.62 -21.43 18.43
C ASP A 48 5.01 -19.95 18.47
N HIS A 49 4.60 -19.18 17.45
CA HIS A 49 4.95 -17.77 17.27
C HIS A 49 6.47 -17.50 17.38
N ALA A 50 7.26 -18.32 16.69
CA ALA A 50 8.71 -18.17 16.68
C ALA A 50 9.15 -16.98 15.82
N HIS A 51 9.94 -16.10 16.42
CA HIS A 51 10.58 -15.01 15.70
C HIS A 51 12.01 -15.38 15.33
N PHE A 52 12.28 -15.42 14.03
CA PHE A 52 13.60 -15.68 13.48
C PHE A 52 14.29 -14.36 13.16
N PHE A 53 15.52 -14.21 13.66
CA PHE A 53 16.41 -13.15 13.19
C PHE A 53 17.56 -13.82 12.46
N ASP A 54 17.56 -13.67 11.14
CA ASP A 54 18.39 -14.30 10.11
C ASP A 54 19.72 -14.92 10.61
N GLY A 55 19.68 -16.19 11.03
CA GLY A 55 20.82 -16.96 11.54
C GLY A 55 21.43 -16.49 12.88
N GLN A 56 20.94 -15.40 13.47
CA GLN A 56 21.44 -14.85 14.73
C GLN A 56 20.74 -15.39 15.96
N TYR A 57 19.40 -15.48 15.95
CA TYR A 57 18.65 -16.03 17.07
C TYR A 57 17.21 -16.40 16.69
N ILE A 58 16.61 -17.27 17.51
CA ILE A 58 15.18 -17.58 17.53
C ILE A 58 14.61 -17.26 18.91
N ILE A 59 13.46 -16.60 18.97
CA ILE A 59 12.69 -16.34 20.20
C ILE A 59 11.33 -17.02 20.10
N PHE A 60 10.94 -17.77 21.13
CA PHE A 60 9.62 -18.37 21.20
C PHE A 60 9.22 -18.67 22.65
N VAL A 61 7.95 -18.99 22.85
CA VAL A 61 7.39 -19.34 24.15
C VAL A 61 7.54 -20.84 24.39
N ALA A 62 8.14 -21.21 25.52
CA ALA A 62 8.39 -22.58 25.92
C ALA A 62 7.74 -22.90 27.28
N SER A 63 7.09 -24.05 27.39
CA SER A 63 6.65 -24.59 28.67
C SER A 63 7.80 -25.24 29.45
N LEU A 64 7.60 -25.55 30.74
CA LEU A 64 8.60 -26.31 31.52
C LEU A 64 8.90 -27.69 30.93
N SER A 65 7.95 -28.33 30.25
CA SER A 65 8.19 -29.59 29.52
C SER A 65 9.06 -29.37 28.29
N ASP A 66 8.85 -28.28 27.56
CA ASP A 66 9.67 -27.92 26.40
C ASP A 66 11.11 -27.64 26.82
N LEU A 67 11.31 -26.85 27.89
CA LEU A 67 12.64 -26.55 28.41
C LEU A 67 13.40 -27.80 28.84
N LYS A 68 12.70 -28.79 29.40
CA LYS A 68 13.34 -30.07 29.74
C LYS A 68 13.85 -30.81 28.49
N ILE A 69 13.08 -30.80 27.41
CA ILE A 69 13.51 -31.40 26.14
C ILE A 69 14.71 -30.63 25.57
N ILE A 70 14.66 -29.28 25.61
CA ILE A 70 15.76 -28.42 25.16
C ILE A 70 17.04 -28.66 25.99
N ASP A 71 16.92 -28.82 27.31
CA ASP A 71 18.02 -29.19 28.20
C ASP A 71 18.59 -30.58 27.84
N ASP A 72 17.71 -31.56 27.58
CA ASP A 72 18.09 -32.93 27.18
C ASP A 72 18.77 -32.95 25.78
N LEU A 73 18.51 -31.95 24.93
CA LEU A 73 19.19 -31.71 23.66
C LEU A 73 20.54 -30.99 23.79
N GLU A 74 20.96 -30.66 25.01
CA GLU A 74 22.19 -29.91 25.32
C GLU A 74 22.26 -28.53 24.62
N MET A 75 21.09 -27.92 24.37
CA MET A 75 20.98 -26.60 23.75
C MET A 75 21.03 -25.48 24.79
N ASN A 76 21.84 -24.44 24.52
CA ASN A 76 21.89 -23.25 25.38
C ASN A 76 20.79 -22.26 24.98
N TYR A 77 20.07 -21.74 25.96
CA TYR A 77 19.08 -20.67 25.79
C TYR A 77 19.22 -19.60 26.88
N GLU A 78 18.78 -18.40 26.55
CA GLU A 78 18.57 -17.29 27.48
C GLU A 78 17.08 -17.20 27.80
N ILE A 79 16.73 -16.98 29.07
CA ILE A 79 15.35 -16.71 29.46
C ILE A 79 15.14 -15.21 29.41
N LEU A 80 14.26 -14.75 28.53
CA LEU A 80 13.87 -13.34 28.42
C LEU A 80 12.79 -12.99 29.43
N ILE A 81 11.81 -13.90 29.61
CA ILE A 81 10.69 -13.71 30.53
C ILE A 81 10.49 -14.98 31.35
N GLU A 82 10.65 -14.85 32.67
CA GLU A 82 10.65 -15.99 33.61
C GLU A 82 9.25 -16.56 33.90
N ASP A 83 8.22 -15.69 33.88
CA ASP A 83 6.82 -16.06 34.06
C ASP A 83 5.97 -15.17 33.14
N LEU A 84 5.59 -15.74 32.00
CA LEU A 84 4.91 -15.02 30.93
C LEU A 84 3.49 -14.58 31.33
N GLU A 85 2.77 -15.40 32.10
CA GLU A 85 1.42 -15.04 32.58
C GLU A 85 1.50 -13.86 33.55
N SER A 86 2.44 -13.89 34.51
CA SER A 86 2.66 -12.76 35.43
C SER A 86 3.09 -11.49 34.69
N PHE A 87 3.89 -11.62 33.62
CA PHE A 87 4.27 -10.50 32.77
C PHE A 87 3.06 -9.86 32.08
N TYR A 88 2.21 -10.65 31.41
CA TYR A 88 0.95 -10.15 30.83
C TYR A 88 0.04 -9.53 31.88
N GLN A 89 -0.19 -10.19 33.01
CA GLN A 89 -1.03 -9.66 34.10
C GLN A 89 -0.54 -8.31 34.63
N SER A 90 0.78 -8.07 34.62
CA SER A 90 1.37 -6.84 35.16
C SER A 90 1.09 -5.58 34.33
N ARG A 91 0.75 -5.73 33.05
CA ARG A 91 0.46 -4.63 32.12
C ARG A 91 -1.02 -4.43 31.82
N LEU A 92 -1.88 -5.25 32.41
CA LEU A 92 -3.33 -5.12 32.30
C LEU A 92 -3.88 -4.30 33.46
N THR A 93 -4.79 -3.38 33.14
CA THR A 93 -5.41 -2.46 34.10
C THR A 93 -6.92 -2.65 34.14
N SER A 94 -7.49 -2.65 35.35
CA SER A 94 -8.92 -2.84 35.59
C SER A 94 -9.72 -1.53 35.70
N ASN A 95 -9.06 -0.37 35.63
CA ASN A 95 -9.64 0.95 35.81
C ASN A 95 -9.41 1.83 34.58
N TYR A 96 -9.90 1.38 33.43
CA TYR A 96 -9.93 2.21 32.24
C TYR A 96 -11.36 2.57 31.88
N THR A 97 -11.58 3.85 31.58
CA THR A 97 -12.79 4.33 30.90
C THR A 97 -12.35 5.44 29.95
N ARG A 98 -12.46 5.18 28.64
CA ARG A 98 -12.80 6.16 27.58
C ARG A 98 -12.76 5.50 26.20
N GLU A 99 -13.83 5.75 25.43
CA GLU A 99 -13.98 5.59 23.97
C GLU A 99 -13.61 4.21 23.40
N PHE A 100 -14.63 3.47 22.96
CA PHE A 100 -14.66 2.01 22.79
C PHE A 100 -14.64 1.27 24.14
N GLY A 101 -15.81 0.78 24.58
CA GLY A 101 -16.03 0.31 25.96
C GLY A 101 -15.20 -0.91 26.32
N LEU A 102 -13.96 -0.74 26.80
CA LEU A 102 -13.09 -1.85 27.20
C LEU A 102 -13.75 -2.79 28.23
N GLY A 103 -13.41 -4.08 28.15
CA GLY A 103 -13.99 -5.13 29.00
C GLY A 103 -13.35 -5.26 30.39
N SER A 104 -14.03 -5.98 31.28
CA SER A 104 -13.61 -6.15 32.67
C SER A 104 -12.41 -7.07 32.88
N MET A 105 -12.03 -7.87 31.88
CA MET A 105 -10.89 -8.79 31.93
C MET A 105 -9.59 -8.07 31.51
N GLY A 106 -9.19 -7.04 32.27
CA GLY A 106 -7.97 -6.28 32.02
C GLY A 106 -8.01 -5.37 30.79
N GLY A 107 -9.22 -5.00 30.35
CA GLY A 107 -9.49 -4.25 29.13
C GLY A 107 -10.12 -5.07 28.02
N TYR A 108 -10.03 -6.40 28.09
CA TYR A 108 -10.64 -7.33 27.13
C TYR A 108 -12.01 -7.81 27.61
N TYR A 109 -12.89 -8.16 26.68
CA TYR A 109 -14.21 -8.71 27.03
C TYR A 109 -14.11 -10.11 27.61
N THR A 110 -14.86 -10.34 28.67
CA THR A 110 -15.31 -11.67 29.06
C THR A 110 -16.28 -12.24 28.02
N PHE A 111 -16.47 -13.56 27.94
CA PHE A 111 -17.50 -14.17 27.09
C PHE A 111 -18.91 -13.60 27.35
N ASP A 112 -19.29 -13.39 28.62
CA ASP A 112 -20.55 -12.72 28.96
C ASP A 112 -20.61 -11.29 28.40
N GLU A 113 -19.50 -10.54 28.43
CA GLU A 113 -19.42 -9.22 27.81
C GLU A 113 -19.43 -9.27 26.28
N ILE A 114 -18.85 -10.30 25.64
CA ILE A 114 -18.99 -10.54 24.20
C ILE A 114 -20.47 -10.72 23.85
N GLU A 115 -21.18 -11.57 24.59
CA GLU A 115 -22.62 -11.77 24.38
C GLU A 115 -23.40 -10.47 24.58
N GLN A 116 -23.10 -9.73 25.65
CA GLN A 116 -23.74 -8.46 25.96
C GLN A 116 -23.49 -7.39 24.88
N ASN A 117 -22.25 -7.22 24.42
CA ASN A 117 -21.91 -6.21 23.41
C ASN A 117 -22.55 -6.53 22.05
N LEU A 118 -22.70 -7.81 21.70
CA LEU A 118 -23.46 -8.20 20.50
C LEU A 118 -24.95 -7.87 20.65
N ASP A 119 -25.53 -8.06 21.84
CA ASP A 119 -26.92 -7.66 22.11
C ASP A 119 -27.06 -6.12 22.12
N GLU A 120 -26.06 -5.40 22.62
CA GLU A 120 -26.01 -3.94 22.65
C GLU A 120 -25.97 -3.35 21.24
N LEU A 121 -25.07 -3.82 20.38
CA LEU A 121 -25.02 -3.46 18.96
C LEU A 121 -26.38 -3.62 18.27
N PHE A 122 -27.06 -4.77 18.48
CA PHE A 122 -28.39 -5.00 17.94
C PHE A 122 -29.45 -4.04 18.51
N ASN A 123 -29.43 -3.79 19.81
CA ASN A 123 -30.42 -2.93 20.45
C ASN A 123 -30.24 -1.45 20.10
N GLU A 124 -29.01 -0.99 19.90
CA GLU A 124 -28.69 0.39 19.54
C GLU A 124 -28.86 0.68 18.05
N TYR A 125 -28.50 -0.28 17.19
CA TYR A 125 -28.52 -0.15 15.73
C TYR A 125 -29.38 -1.24 15.05
N PRO A 126 -30.65 -1.45 15.44
CA PRO A 126 -31.48 -2.55 14.92
C PRO A 126 -31.80 -2.43 13.42
N GLN A 127 -31.59 -1.25 12.83
CA GLN A 127 -31.68 -1.02 11.39
C GLN A 127 -30.42 -1.44 10.62
N LEU A 128 -29.27 -1.59 11.29
CA LEU A 128 -28.00 -1.99 10.65
C LEU A 128 -27.52 -3.37 11.08
N VAL A 129 -28.00 -3.86 12.22
CA VAL A 129 -27.52 -5.07 12.87
C VAL A 129 -28.67 -6.07 13.00
N LYS A 130 -28.41 -7.34 12.66
CA LYS A 130 -29.33 -8.44 12.92
C LYS A 130 -29.11 -9.02 14.30
N GLU A 131 -30.17 -9.52 14.94
CA GLU A 131 -30.04 -10.31 16.18
C GLU A 131 -29.04 -11.46 15.97
N LYS A 132 -28.09 -11.61 16.91
CA LYS A 132 -27.06 -12.65 16.85
C LYS A 132 -27.69 -14.05 16.75
N ILE A 133 -27.06 -14.93 15.98
CA ILE A 133 -27.50 -16.31 15.80
C ILE A 133 -26.43 -17.28 16.32
N SER A 134 -26.86 -18.38 16.91
CA SER A 134 -25.94 -19.47 17.25
C SER A 134 -25.70 -20.32 15.99
N ILE A 135 -24.43 -20.47 15.61
CA ILE A 135 -24.02 -21.34 14.49
C ILE A 135 -23.70 -22.77 14.95
N GLY A 136 -23.70 -23.00 16.25
CA GLY A 136 -23.36 -24.25 16.89
C GLY A 136 -23.07 -24.05 18.38
N THR A 137 -22.72 -25.14 19.05
CA THR A 137 -22.35 -25.13 20.47
C THR A 137 -21.01 -25.81 20.70
N THR A 138 -20.22 -25.30 21.64
CA THR A 138 -18.94 -25.87 22.08
C THR A 138 -19.11 -27.19 22.83
N LEU A 139 -17.99 -27.80 23.25
CA LEU A 139 -17.96 -29.01 24.08
C LEU A 139 -18.69 -28.86 25.43
N GLU A 140 -18.60 -27.70 26.05
CA GLU A 140 -19.27 -27.39 27.31
C GLU A 140 -20.68 -26.81 27.11
N GLY A 141 -21.16 -26.73 25.86
CA GLY A 141 -22.52 -26.31 25.51
C GLY A 141 -22.73 -24.80 25.45
N ARG A 142 -21.67 -24.01 25.30
CA ARG A 142 -21.78 -22.56 25.04
C ARG A 142 -22.07 -22.32 23.57
N ASN A 143 -22.87 -21.31 23.27
CA ASN A 143 -23.16 -20.97 21.88
C ASN A 143 -21.92 -20.34 21.23
N ILE A 144 -21.72 -20.66 19.96
CA ILE A 144 -20.81 -19.92 19.07
C ILE A 144 -21.69 -18.96 18.30
N TRP A 145 -21.45 -17.66 18.47
CA TRP A 145 -22.32 -16.60 17.95
C TRP A 145 -21.79 -16.03 16.65
N ALA A 146 -22.70 -15.83 15.70
CA ALA A 146 -22.49 -15.01 14.52
C ALA A 146 -23.44 -13.81 14.53
N ILE A 147 -23.01 -12.66 14.02
CA ILE A 147 -23.83 -11.46 13.87
C ILE A 147 -23.67 -10.89 12.45
N LYS A 148 -24.76 -10.35 11.89
CA LYS A 148 -24.80 -9.76 10.54
C LYS A 148 -24.99 -8.25 10.61
N LEU A 149 -24.18 -7.50 9.88
CA LEU A 149 -24.32 -6.06 9.64
C LEU A 149 -24.62 -5.80 8.15
N SER A 150 -25.61 -4.95 7.85
CA SER A 150 -26.04 -4.48 6.51
C SER A 150 -27.11 -3.39 6.71
N ASP A 151 -27.35 -2.50 5.75
CA ASP A 151 -28.39 -1.46 5.80
C ASP A 151 -29.83 -2.03 5.91
N ASN A 152 -30.04 -3.27 5.44
CA ASN A 152 -31.30 -4.01 5.52
C ASN A 152 -31.10 -5.41 6.15
N PRO A 153 -30.67 -5.51 7.42
CA PRO A 153 -30.15 -6.75 8.00
C PRO A 153 -31.21 -7.86 8.15
N ASN A 154 -32.50 -7.50 8.07
CA ASN A 154 -33.64 -8.41 8.16
C ASN A 154 -34.13 -8.92 6.80
N ILE A 155 -33.64 -8.35 5.70
CA ILE A 155 -33.92 -8.78 4.34
C ILE A 155 -32.70 -9.57 3.85
N GLU A 156 -32.97 -10.59 3.05
CA GLU A 156 -31.90 -11.25 2.30
C GLU A 156 -31.86 -10.60 0.92
N GLU A 157 -30.95 -9.65 0.78
CA GLU A 157 -30.63 -9.03 -0.49
C GLU A 157 -29.46 -9.77 -1.12
N ASP A 158 -29.32 -9.63 -2.43
CA ASP A 158 -28.27 -10.27 -3.20
C ASP A 158 -26.95 -9.52 -3.02
N GLU A 159 -26.53 -9.26 -1.79
CA GLU A 159 -25.29 -8.55 -1.46
C GLU A 159 -24.17 -9.52 -1.19
N THR A 160 -22.96 -9.12 -1.59
CA THR A 160 -21.77 -9.89 -1.29
C THR A 160 -21.60 -10.03 0.22
N LYS A 161 -21.36 -11.27 0.65
CA LYS A 161 -21.16 -11.63 2.04
C LYS A 161 -19.68 -11.62 2.36
N ILE A 162 -19.28 -11.01 3.47
CA ILE A 162 -17.88 -10.93 3.92
C ILE A 162 -17.77 -11.59 5.29
N LEU A 163 -16.73 -12.41 5.51
CA LEU A 163 -16.56 -13.13 6.78
C LEU A 163 -15.38 -12.60 7.58
N TYR A 164 -15.63 -12.29 8.86
CA TYR A 164 -14.61 -11.98 9.84
C TYR A 164 -14.74 -12.93 11.03
N THR A 165 -13.65 -13.56 11.42
CA THR A 165 -13.63 -14.47 12.57
C THR A 165 -12.49 -14.15 13.53
N GLY A 166 -12.65 -14.53 14.78
CA GLY A 166 -11.63 -14.35 15.81
C GLY A 166 -11.69 -15.43 16.90
N LEU A 167 -10.67 -15.43 17.75
CA LEU A 167 -10.53 -16.31 18.90
C LEU A 167 -10.59 -17.81 18.54
N HIS A 168 -9.91 -18.24 17.49
CA HIS A 168 -9.59 -19.67 17.35
C HIS A 168 -8.72 -20.14 18.52
N HIS A 169 -7.75 -19.32 18.93
CA HIS A 169 -6.96 -19.53 20.14
C HIS A 169 -7.44 -18.64 21.27
N SER A 170 -7.72 -19.22 22.44
CA SER A 170 -8.35 -18.47 23.53
C SER A 170 -7.45 -17.41 24.19
N ARG A 171 -6.13 -17.53 24.06
CA ARG A 171 -5.15 -16.59 24.63
C ARG A 171 -4.92 -15.34 23.80
N GLU A 172 -5.64 -15.17 22.69
CA GLU A 172 -5.41 -14.13 21.68
C GLU A 172 -6.60 -13.16 21.62
N PRO A 173 -6.94 -12.46 22.73
CA PRO A 173 -8.19 -11.70 22.81
C PRO A 173 -8.20 -10.43 21.96
N MET A 174 -7.04 -9.97 21.47
CA MET A 174 -6.98 -8.84 20.55
C MET A 174 -7.67 -9.16 19.21
N SER A 175 -7.69 -10.44 18.81
CA SER A 175 -8.38 -10.91 17.59
C SER A 175 -9.85 -10.46 17.55
N TYR A 176 -10.61 -10.65 18.63
CA TYR A 176 -12.02 -10.27 18.69
C TYR A 176 -12.24 -8.82 19.09
N MET A 177 -11.35 -8.21 19.88
CA MET A 177 -11.49 -6.80 20.26
C MET A 177 -11.47 -5.89 19.04
N ASN A 178 -10.59 -6.17 18.06
CA ASN A 178 -10.58 -5.50 16.77
C ASN A 178 -11.93 -5.63 16.02
N LEU A 179 -12.53 -6.82 16.01
CA LEU A 179 -13.81 -7.02 15.32
C LEU A 179 -14.94 -6.20 15.93
N PHE A 180 -15.00 -6.12 17.27
CA PHE A 180 -15.95 -5.22 17.92
C PHE A 180 -15.69 -3.77 17.56
N TYR A 181 -14.42 -3.33 17.48
CA TYR A 181 -14.08 -1.97 17.09
C TYR A 181 -14.62 -1.63 15.71
N TYR A 182 -14.39 -2.52 14.75
CA TYR A 182 -14.90 -2.32 13.39
C TYR A 182 -16.44 -2.31 13.33
N MET A 183 -17.11 -3.24 14.03
CA MET A 183 -18.58 -3.26 14.09
C MET A 183 -19.17 -1.95 14.67
N PHE A 184 -18.59 -1.43 15.76
CA PHE A 184 -19.02 -0.15 16.33
C PHE A 184 -18.70 1.02 15.40
N TRP A 185 -17.49 1.06 14.81
CA TRP A 185 -17.10 2.10 13.87
C TRP A 185 -18.07 2.18 12.67
N LEU A 186 -18.44 1.05 12.08
CA LEU A 186 -19.42 1.00 10.99
C LEU A 186 -20.78 1.59 11.41
N CYS A 187 -21.28 1.17 12.57
CA CYS A 187 -22.59 1.60 13.06
C CYS A 187 -22.62 3.08 13.46
N GLU A 188 -21.56 3.57 14.11
CA GLU A 188 -21.44 4.96 14.57
C GLU A 188 -21.20 5.94 13.42
N ASN A 189 -20.60 5.50 12.32
CA ASN A 189 -20.28 6.34 11.17
C ASN A 189 -21.24 6.18 9.98
N TYR A 190 -22.25 5.30 10.07
CA TYR A 190 -23.28 5.17 9.05
C TYR A 190 -24.07 6.49 8.87
N GLY A 191 -24.11 7.00 7.64
CA GLY A 191 -24.70 8.29 7.27
C GLY A 191 -23.85 9.51 7.63
N ILE A 192 -22.59 9.30 8.07
CA ILE A 192 -21.62 10.35 8.41
C ILE A 192 -20.36 10.21 7.55
N ASP A 193 -19.83 9.00 7.47
CA ASP A 193 -18.69 8.62 6.64
C ASP A 193 -19.19 7.90 5.39
N ASP A 194 -18.82 8.40 4.21
CA ASP A 194 -19.33 7.88 2.93
C ASP A 194 -18.89 6.44 2.69
N GLU A 195 -17.68 6.07 3.13
CA GLU A 195 -17.14 4.71 2.97
C GLU A 195 -17.85 3.72 3.91
N ALA A 196 -17.99 4.04 5.20
CA ALA A 196 -18.75 3.23 6.15
C ALA A 196 -20.20 3.01 5.68
N THR A 197 -20.82 4.08 5.17
CA THR A 197 -22.19 4.05 4.64
C THR A 197 -22.28 3.13 3.44
N LYS A 198 -21.40 3.32 2.45
CA LYS A 198 -21.40 2.50 1.22
C LYS A 198 -21.07 1.04 1.50
N ILE A 199 -20.17 0.74 2.44
CA ILE A 199 -19.90 -0.64 2.87
C ILE A 199 -21.20 -1.30 3.37
N LEU A 200 -21.94 -0.65 4.26
CA LEU A 200 -23.17 -1.22 4.82
C LEU A 200 -24.33 -1.30 3.83
N GLU A 201 -24.40 -0.41 2.84
CA GLU A 201 -25.42 -0.41 1.77
C GLU A 201 -25.14 -1.42 0.64
N THR A 202 -23.93 -1.98 0.58
CA THR A 202 -23.52 -2.83 -0.53
C THR A 202 -22.96 -4.19 -0.12
N ARG A 203 -22.79 -4.44 1.18
CA ARG A 203 -22.17 -5.66 1.72
C ARG A 203 -22.98 -6.23 2.88
N GLN A 204 -22.97 -7.55 3.00
CA GLN A 204 -23.40 -8.27 4.20
C GLN A 204 -22.20 -8.74 5.00
N LEU A 205 -21.87 -8.04 6.07
CA LEU A 205 -20.72 -8.36 6.90
C LEU A 205 -21.14 -9.34 8.00
N TRP A 206 -20.49 -10.49 8.05
CA TRP A 206 -20.70 -11.53 9.05
C TRP A 206 -19.49 -11.64 9.98
N PHE A 207 -19.75 -11.56 11.29
CA PHE A 207 -18.72 -11.65 12.32
C PHE A 207 -18.96 -12.88 13.19
N ILE A 208 -17.92 -13.68 13.42
CA ILE A 208 -17.86 -14.75 14.43
C ILE A 208 -16.75 -14.38 15.44
N PRO A 209 -17.04 -13.56 16.46
CA PRO A 209 -15.99 -13.00 17.32
C PRO A 209 -15.33 -14.03 18.23
N ALA A 210 -16.02 -15.12 18.57
CA ALA A 210 -15.54 -16.10 19.53
C ALA A 210 -15.77 -17.54 19.04
N ILE A 211 -14.80 -18.10 18.32
CA ILE A 211 -14.84 -19.52 17.89
C ILE A 211 -14.53 -20.47 19.06
N ASN A 212 -13.68 -20.08 20.00
CA ASN A 212 -13.32 -20.86 21.20
C ASN A 212 -13.86 -20.26 22.53
N PRO A 213 -15.19 -20.18 22.76
CA PRO A 213 -15.75 -19.72 24.03
C PRO A 213 -15.26 -20.51 25.26
N ASP A 214 -15.10 -21.83 25.13
CA ASP A 214 -14.73 -22.69 26.27
C ASP A 214 -13.32 -22.38 26.77
N GLY A 215 -12.35 -22.21 25.87
CA GLY A 215 -10.99 -21.82 26.21
C GLY A 215 -10.94 -20.44 26.86
N LEU A 216 -11.71 -19.47 26.34
CA LEU A 216 -11.80 -18.12 26.92
C LEU A 216 -12.38 -18.16 28.33
N VAL A 217 -13.45 -18.92 28.56
CA VAL A 217 -14.05 -19.05 29.89
C VAL A 217 -13.11 -19.76 30.86
N TYR A 218 -12.31 -20.71 30.39
CA TYR A 218 -11.26 -21.30 31.21
C TYR A 218 -10.19 -20.26 31.61
N ILE A 219 -9.75 -19.39 30.69
CA ILE A 219 -8.84 -18.27 31.00
C ILE A 219 -9.40 -17.38 32.09
N GLN A 220 -10.67 -16.99 32.01
CA GLN A 220 -11.32 -16.16 33.03
C GLN A 220 -11.27 -16.79 34.43
N GLN A 221 -11.32 -18.12 34.51
CA GLN A 221 -11.26 -18.82 35.78
C GLN A 221 -9.85 -18.82 36.38
N ILE A 222 -8.82 -18.99 35.54
CA ILE A 222 -7.42 -19.10 36.00
C ILE A 222 -6.73 -17.74 36.12
N ALA A 223 -7.17 -16.75 35.35
CA ALA A 223 -6.60 -15.42 35.21
C ALA A 223 -7.73 -14.37 35.05
N PRO A 224 -8.50 -14.07 36.13
CA PRO A 224 -9.73 -13.27 36.04
C PRO A 224 -9.53 -11.82 35.60
N ASN A 225 -8.30 -11.29 35.65
CA ASN A 225 -7.96 -9.96 35.14
C ASN A 225 -7.22 -10.03 33.79
N GLY A 226 -7.28 -11.17 33.10
CA GLY A 226 -6.57 -11.42 31.84
C GLY A 226 -5.15 -11.98 32.01
N GLY A 227 -4.48 -12.21 30.88
CA GLY A 227 -3.10 -12.71 30.79
C GLY A 227 -2.94 -14.23 30.73
N GLY A 228 -4.04 -15.00 30.76
CA GLY A 228 -4.01 -16.46 30.72
C GLY A 228 -3.53 -17.02 29.39
N LEU A 229 -2.88 -18.18 29.42
CA LEU A 229 -2.13 -18.74 28.28
C LEU A 229 -2.73 -20.01 27.67
N GLN A 230 -3.97 -20.37 28.04
CA GLN A 230 -4.69 -21.47 27.40
C GLN A 230 -4.91 -21.13 25.92
N ARG A 231 -4.38 -21.94 25.02
CA ARG A 231 -4.54 -21.76 23.56
C ARG A 231 -5.73 -22.55 23.01
N LYS A 232 -5.69 -23.86 23.23
CA LYS A 232 -6.58 -24.86 22.63
C LYS A 232 -8.01 -24.82 23.22
N ASN A 233 -8.93 -25.55 22.61
CA ASN A 233 -10.25 -25.78 23.20
C ASN A 233 -10.17 -26.64 24.48
N MET A 234 -11.31 -26.95 25.10
CA MET A 234 -11.36 -27.66 26.39
C MET A 234 -11.55 -29.18 26.28
N ARG A 235 -11.26 -29.81 25.12
CA ARG A 235 -11.30 -31.27 25.02
C ARG A 235 -10.26 -31.90 25.95
N GLN A 236 -10.66 -32.93 26.69
CA GLN A 236 -9.70 -33.71 27.47
C GLN A 236 -8.86 -34.63 26.56
N THR A 237 -7.63 -34.20 26.26
CA THR A 237 -6.68 -34.93 25.39
C THR A 237 -5.41 -35.34 26.13
N CYS A 238 -5.13 -34.70 27.27
CA CYS A 238 -3.96 -34.96 28.09
C CYS A 238 -4.35 -35.09 29.58
N PRO A 239 -3.67 -35.95 30.38
CA PRO A 239 -3.90 -36.04 31.82
C PRO A 239 -3.55 -34.76 32.61
N SER A 240 -2.73 -33.90 32.01
CA SER A 240 -2.29 -32.61 32.55
C SER A 240 -2.44 -31.50 31.50
N SER A 241 -2.19 -30.26 31.89
CA SER A 241 -2.02 -29.14 30.96
C SER A 241 -0.76 -29.37 30.09
N PRO A 242 -0.77 -29.02 28.79
CA PRO A 242 -1.91 -28.45 28.06
C PRO A 242 -2.87 -29.53 27.55
N THR A 243 -4.17 -29.30 27.74
CA THR A 243 -5.25 -30.15 27.20
C THR A 243 -5.99 -29.39 26.10
N GLY A 244 -6.63 -30.13 25.20
CA GLY A 244 -7.43 -29.57 24.12
C GLY A 244 -6.95 -29.96 22.74
N VAL A 245 -7.71 -29.55 21.73
CA VAL A 245 -7.35 -29.57 20.32
C VAL A 245 -7.09 -28.14 19.87
N ASP A 246 -6.02 -27.94 19.10
CA ASP A 246 -5.77 -26.67 18.42
C ASP A 246 -6.79 -26.54 17.28
N LEU A 247 -7.70 -25.56 17.40
CA LEU A 247 -8.77 -25.38 16.44
C LEU A 247 -8.22 -24.97 15.07
N ASN A 248 -7.12 -24.21 15.02
CA ASN A 248 -6.49 -23.82 13.76
C ASN A 248 -5.52 -24.88 13.21
N ARG A 249 -5.63 -26.14 13.68
CA ARG A 249 -5.01 -27.34 13.09
C ARG A 249 -6.04 -28.43 12.78
N ASN A 250 -7.33 -28.12 12.92
CA ASN A 250 -8.42 -29.10 12.85
C ASN A 250 -9.30 -28.94 11.59
N TYR A 251 -8.91 -28.13 10.61
CA TYR A 251 -9.58 -28.04 9.30
C TYR A 251 -9.09 -29.13 8.34
N SER A 252 -9.83 -29.42 7.26
CA SER A 252 -9.59 -30.61 6.42
C SER A 252 -8.45 -30.48 5.42
N PHE A 253 -8.10 -29.27 5.00
CA PHE A 253 -7.10 -29.08 3.96
C PHE A 253 -5.70 -29.42 4.45
N GLN A 254 -5.08 -30.41 3.80
CA GLN A 254 -3.80 -31.00 4.18
C GLN A 254 -3.73 -31.46 5.66
N TRP A 255 -4.88 -31.81 6.26
CA TRP A 255 -4.93 -32.19 7.67
C TRP A 255 -4.02 -33.38 7.99
N GLY A 256 -3.06 -33.20 8.89
CA GLY A 256 -2.14 -34.26 9.29
C GLY A 256 -1.29 -34.80 8.14
N LEU A 257 -1.01 -33.95 7.14
CA LEU A 257 -0.11 -34.23 6.02
C LEU A 257 1.23 -34.79 6.52
N ASP A 258 1.80 -34.11 7.50
CA ASP A 258 2.96 -34.51 8.25
C ASP A 258 2.82 -34.03 9.70
N ASP A 259 3.90 -34.18 10.46
CA ASP A 259 3.96 -33.64 11.80
C ASP A 259 4.49 -32.21 11.85
N GLN A 260 4.77 -31.50 10.75
CA GLN A 260 5.28 -30.11 10.81
C GLN A 260 4.17 -29.11 11.10
N GLY A 261 4.41 -28.20 12.04
CA GLY A 261 3.46 -27.14 12.42
C GLY A 261 2.17 -27.62 13.08
N SER A 262 1.90 -28.92 13.17
CA SER A 262 0.77 -29.53 13.87
C SER A 262 1.21 -30.83 14.53
N SER A 263 0.51 -31.37 15.53
CA SER A 263 0.94 -32.59 16.24
C SER A 263 -0.14 -33.66 16.35
N GLY A 264 0.27 -34.93 16.27
CA GLY A 264 -0.58 -36.09 16.59
C GLY A 264 -0.62 -36.45 18.09
N ASP A 265 0.19 -35.81 18.94
CA ASP A 265 0.20 -36.03 20.38
C ASP A 265 -0.85 -35.15 21.08
N GLY A 266 -1.79 -35.79 21.78
CA GLY A 266 -2.86 -35.11 22.52
C GLY A 266 -2.38 -34.13 23.60
N CYS A 267 -1.15 -34.27 24.08
CA CYS A 267 -0.52 -33.37 25.06
C CYS A 267 0.22 -32.19 24.43
N ASN A 268 0.20 -32.05 23.11
CA ASN A 268 0.92 -31.01 22.39
C ASN A 268 0.05 -29.74 22.17
N GLU A 269 0.64 -28.55 22.24
CA GLU A 269 -0.06 -27.27 22.03
C GLU A 269 -0.65 -27.11 20.62
N THR A 270 -0.09 -27.78 19.62
CA THR A 270 -0.58 -27.79 18.24
C THR A 270 -1.29 -29.11 17.89
N TYR A 271 -1.83 -29.83 18.90
CA TYR A 271 -2.53 -31.09 18.68
C TYR A 271 -3.71 -30.92 17.70
N ARG A 272 -3.61 -31.58 16.54
CA ARG A 272 -4.52 -31.42 15.38
C ARG A 272 -5.89 -32.10 15.53
N GLY A 273 -6.10 -32.82 16.63
CA GLY A 273 -7.31 -33.61 16.87
C GLY A 273 -7.22 -35.05 16.36
N SER A 274 -8.32 -35.79 16.49
CA SER A 274 -8.37 -37.22 16.12
C SER A 274 -8.75 -37.47 14.66
N SER A 275 -9.31 -36.44 14.02
CA SER A 275 -9.67 -36.33 12.60
C SER A 275 -9.81 -34.85 12.27
N SER A 276 -9.78 -34.48 11.00
CA SER A 276 -10.28 -33.16 10.58
C SER A 276 -11.72 -32.97 11.05
N PHE A 277 -12.04 -31.74 11.44
CA PHE A 277 -13.31 -31.32 12.03
C PHE A 277 -13.76 -32.22 13.20
N SER A 278 -12.84 -32.73 14.03
CA SER A 278 -13.21 -33.50 15.23
C SER A 278 -13.89 -32.66 16.29
N GLU A 279 -13.68 -31.34 16.25
CA GLU A 279 -14.18 -30.41 17.24
C GLU A 279 -15.53 -29.80 16.85
N PRO A 280 -16.48 -29.66 17.79
CA PRO A 280 -17.76 -29.04 17.48
C PRO A 280 -17.60 -27.56 17.07
N GLU A 281 -16.56 -26.89 17.56
CA GLU A 281 -16.24 -25.51 17.19
C GLU A 281 -15.90 -25.37 15.69
N THR A 282 -14.96 -26.18 15.18
CA THR A 282 -14.58 -26.15 13.76
C THR A 282 -15.69 -26.71 12.86
N GLN A 283 -16.49 -27.67 13.33
CA GLN A 283 -17.68 -28.12 12.62
C GLN A 283 -18.72 -27.00 12.46
N ALA A 284 -18.89 -26.14 13.47
CA ALA A 284 -19.82 -25.03 13.40
C ALA A 284 -19.38 -24.00 12.36
N VAL A 285 -18.08 -23.64 12.35
CA VAL A 285 -17.49 -22.75 11.33
C VAL A 285 -17.63 -23.35 9.94
N ARG A 286 -17.27 -24.62 9.76
CA ARG A 286 -17.41 -25.34 8.48
C ARG A 286 -18.84 -25.27 7.96
N ASN A 287 -19.81 -25.67 8.78
CA ASN A 287 -21.21 -25.67 8.37
C ASN A 287 -21.72 -24.25 8.07
N PHE A 288 -21.20 -23.23 8.74
CA PHE A 288 -21.57 -21.84 8.48
C PHE A 288 -21.02 -21.38 7.12
N VAL A 289 -19.75 -21.63 6.83
CA VAL A 289 -19.13 -21.33 5.52
C VAL A 289 -19.79 -22.14 4.40
N ASP A 290 -20.07 -23.44 4.59
CA ASP A 290 -20.77 -24.28 3.61
C ASP A 290 -22.18 -23.75 3.22
N LEU A 291 -22.78 -22.89 4.06
CA LEU A 291 -24.12 -22.33 3.86
C LEU A 291 -24.10 -20.93 3.23
N HIS A 292 -22.93 -20.34 3.01
CA HIS A 292 -22.80 -18.96 2.51
C HIS A 292 -21.72 -18.88 1.43
N ASP A 293 -21.96 -18.07 0.40
CA ASP A 293 -21.02 -17.85 -0.68
C ASP A 293 -20.13 -16.64 -0.36
N PHE A 294 -19.15 -16.83 0.55
CA PHE A 294 -18.16 -15.80 0.87
C PHE A 294 -17.08 -15.77 -0.22
N PRO A 295 -16.73 -14.63 -0.84
CA PRO A 295 -15.59 -14.55 -1.75
C PRO A 295 -14.27 -14.31 -0.99
N ILE A 296 -14.33 -13.74 0.22
CA ILE A 296 -13.17 -13.27 0.97
C ILE A 296 -13.42 -13.38 2.48
N ALA A 297 -12.36 -13.60 3.27
CA ALA A 297 -12.48 -13.76 4.72
C ALA A 297 -11.23 -13.35 5.52
N PHE A 298 -11.44 -12.94 6.77
CA PHE A 298 -10.39 -12.82 7.79
C PHE A 298 -10.54 -13.86 8.91
N ASN A 299 -9.42 -14.47 9.28
CA ASN A 299 -9.26 -15.31 10.46
C ASN A 299 -8.27 -14.62 11.41
N TYR A 300 -8.76 -13.75 12.28
CA TYR A 300 -7.91 -12.95 13.15
C TYR A 300 -7.25 -13.77 14.26
N HIS A 301 -5.96 -13.53 14.41
CA HIS A 301 -5.08 -14.07 15.43
C HIS A 301 -4.27 -12.93 16.10
N SER A 302 -3.47 -13.29 17.10
CA SER A 302 -2.41 -12.43 17.62
C SER A 302 -1.27 -13.29 18.15
N TYR A 303 -0.01 -12.98 17.88
CA TYR A 303 0.55 -11.69 17.49
C TYR A 303 1.68 -11.90 16.50
N SER A 304 2.07 -10.86 15.74
CA SER A 304 3.38 -10.71 15.08
C SER A 304 3.48 -9.51 14.12
N ASN A 305 2.42 -8.71 13.95
CA ASN A 305 2.29 -7.71 12.87
C ASN A 305 2.44 -8.38 11.49
N LEU A 306 1.60 -9.39 11.22
CA LEU A 306 1.62 -10.11 9.93
C LEU A 306 0.24 -10.09 9.30
N LEU A 307 0.21 -10.12 7.97
CA LEU A 307 -0.95 -10.47 7.19
C LEU A 307 -0.59 -11.68 6.33
N ILE A 308 -1.11 -12.84 6.68
CA ILE A 308 -0.71 -14.11 6.08
C ILE A 308 -1.79 -14.56 5.09
N TYR A 309 -1.38 -14.97 3.89
CA TYR A 309 -2.27 -15.60 2.90
C TYR A 309 -1.84 -17.05 2.56
N PRO A 310 -2.71 -17.87 1.95
CA PRO A 310 -2.41 -19.25 1.61
C PRO A 310 -1.25 -19.42 0.59
N PHE A 311 -0.53 -20.54 0.59
CA PHE A 311 -0.73 -21.69 1.47
C PHE A 311 0.21 -21.71 2.68
N GLY A 312 -0.31 -22.21 3.80
CA GLY A 312 0.43 -22.42 5.05
C GLY A 312 1.26 -23.71 5.07
N TYR A 313 0.86 -24.75 4.33
CA TYR A 313 1.43 -26.10 4.48
C TYR A 313 2.75 -26.38 3.74
N SER A 314 3.16 -25.54 2.79
CA SER A 314 4.29 -25.82 1.89
C SER A 314 5.03 -24.55 1.51
N TYR A 315 6.37 -24.62 1.46
CA TYR A 315 7.23 -23.54 0.95
C TYR A 315 7.02 -23.26 -0.54
N GLU A 316 6.61 -24.27 -1.31
CA GLU A 316 6.16 -24.08 -2.69
C GLU A 316 4.67 -23.79 -2.66
N ASN A 317 4.29 -22.56 -3.04
CA ASN A 317 2.89 -22.17 -3.15
C ASN A 317 2.32 -22.67 -4.49
N GLU A 318 1.37 -23.61 -4.44
CA GLU A 318 0.75 -24.23 -5.61
C GLU A 318 -0.53 -23.50 -6.08
N ALA A 319 -0.87 -22.36 -5.47
CA ALA A 319 -2.00 -21.52 -5.92
C ALA A 319 -1.77 -21.00 -7.36
N PRO A 320 -2.83 -20.82 -8.18
CA PRO A 320 -2.75 -20.13 -9.45
C PRO A 320 -2.08 -18.76 -9.32
N ALA A 321 -1.22 -18.42 -10.27
CA ALA A 321 -0.45 -17.16 -10.22
C ALA A 321 -1.36 -15.92 -10.17
N GLU A 322 -2.48 -15.93 -10.90
CA GLU A 322 -3.47 -14.85 -10.91
C GLU A 322 -4.14 -14.63 -9.54
N ASP A 323 -4.36 -15.70 -8.78
CA ASP A 323 -4.89 -15.61 -7.43
C ASP A 323 -3.81 -15.11 -6.46
N VAL A 324 -2.56 -15.55 -6.60
CA VAL A 324 -1.43 -15.05 -5.80
C VAL A 324 -1.22 -13.56 -6.04
N GLU A 325 -1.29 -13.09 -7.29
CA GLU A 325 -1.23 -11.67 -7.64
C GLU A 325 -2.37 -10.90 -6.96
N THR A 326 -3.60 -11.44 -6.97
CA THR A 326 -4.75 -10.85 -6.28
C THR A 326 -4.57 -10.82 -4.76
N PHE A 327 -4.01 -11.89 -4.17
CA PHE A 327 -3.70 -11.95 -2.74
C PHE A 327 -2.71 -10.85 -2.33
N ILE A 328 -1.67 -10.66 -3.14
CA ILE A 328 -0.62 -9.65 -2.92
C ILE A 328 -1.19 -8.24 -3.13
N GLU A 329 -1.94 -7.99 -4.20
CA GLU A 329 -2.56 -6.69 -4.50
C GLU A 329 -3.39 -6.19 -3.32
N TYR A 330 -4.35 -6.99 -2.86
CA TYR A 330 -5.17 -6.60 -1.71
C TYR A 330 -4.37 -6.56 -0.41
N GLY A 331 -3.42 -7.50 -0.25
CA GLY A 331 -2.59 -7.57 0.95
C GLY A 331 -1.73 -6.32 1.14
N GLU A 332 -1.11 -5.82 0.07
CA GLU A 332 -0.27 -4.61 0.10
C GLU A 332 -1.09 -3.36 0.48
N ASP A 333 -2.33 -3.24 -0.04
CA ASP A 333 -3.27 -2.20 0.38
C ASP A 333 -3.61 -2.34 1.86
N MET A 334 -3.98 -3.54 2.31
CA MET A 334 -4.32 -3.80 3.72
C MET A 334 -3.19 -3.40 4.68
N VAL A 335 -1.92 -3.66 4.34
CA VAL A 335 -0.78 -3.41 5.25
C VAL A 335 -0.16 -2.02 5.15
N GLN A 336 -0.65 -1.16 4.23
CA GLN A 336 -0.05 0.13 3.90
C GLN A 336 0.20 1.05 5.11
N TYR A 337 -0.62 0.94 6.16
CA TYR A 337 -0.61 1.87 7.29
C TYR A 337 -0.30 1.25 8.66
N ASN A 338 -0.08 -0.07 8.75
CA ASN A 338 0.13 -0.77 10.04
C ASN A 338 1.52 -1.43 10.16
N ASN A 339 2.37 -1.35 9.13
CA ASN A 339 3.69 -1.99 9.06
C ASN A 339 3.64 -3.51 9.24
N TYR A 340 2.56 -4.16 8.82
CA TYR A 340 2.49 -5.62 8.85
C TYR A 340 3.31 -6.18 7.71
N ALA A 341 4.00 -7.30 7.95
CA ALA A 341 4.62 -8.04 6.86
C ALA A 341 3.55 -8.90 6.16
N LEU A 342 3.53 -8.84 4.83
CA LEU A 342 2.67 -9.62 3.95
C LEU A 342 3.44 -10.82 3.39
N GLY A 343 2.80 -11.99 3.32
CA GLY A 343 3.42 -13.20 2.78
C GLY A 343 2.65 -14.47 3.13
N THR A 344 3.19 -15.60 2.68
CA THR A 344 2.68 -16.92 3.08
C THR A 344 3.16 -17.31 4.48
N GLY A 345 2.47 -18.28 5.09
CA GLY A 345 2.85 -18.80 6.40
C GLY A 345 4.32 -19.26 6.47
N PRO A 346 4.83 -20.04 5.51
CA PRO A 346 6.24 -20.46 5.47
C PRO A 346 7.25 -19.34 5.21
N GLU A 347 6.89 -18.28 4.48
CA GLU A 347 7.77 -17.14 4.22
C GLU A 347 7.95 -16.27 5.47
N LEU A 348 6.86 -16.05 6.22
CA LEU A 348 6.85 -15.16 7.38
C LEU A 348 7.12 -15.87 8.70
N LEU A 349 6.76 -17.16 8.80
CA LEU A 349 6.81 -17.96 10.02
C LEU A 349 7.40 -19.35 9.75
N TYR A 350 6.54 -20.35 9.57
CA TYR A 350 6.88 -21.75 9.40
C TYR A 350 5.68 -22.50 8.79
N PRO A 351 5.91 -23.65 8.11
CA PRO A 351 4.84 -24.46 7.57
C PRO A 351 3.87 -24.99 8.64
N VAL A 352 2.57 -24.94 8.35
CA VAL A 352 1.49 -25.43 9.21
C VAL A 352 0.43 -26.14 8.37
N ASN A 353 -0.25 -27.14 8.93
CA ASN A 353 -1.27 -27.88 8.19
C ASN A 353 -2.60 -28.01 8.97
N GLY A 354 -3.71 -28.11 8.22
CA GLY A 354 -5.07 -28.19 8.79
C GLY A 354 -5.59 -26.86 9.35
N GLU A 355 -5.14 -25.72 8.81
CA GLU A 355 -5.55 -24.38 9.26
C GLU A 355 -6.72 -23.81 8.42
N ALA A 356 -7.38 -22.78 8.94
CA ALA A 356 -8.64 -22.25 8.41
C ALA A 356 -8.51 -21.57 7.03
N CYS A 357 -7.47 -20.77 6.78
CA CYS A 357 -7.30 -20.03 5.53
C CYS A 357 -7.02 -20.97 4.35
N ASP A 358 -6.10 -21.91 4.53
CA ASP A 358 -5.80 -22.99 3.58
C ASP A 358 -7.04 -23.79 3.22
N TRP A 359 -7.91 -24.06 4.19
CA TRP A 359 -9.18 -24.74 3.94
C TRP A 359 -10.20 -23.87 3.20
N MET A 360 -10.37 -22.62 3.62
CA MET A 360 -11.26 -21.66 2.97
C MET A 360 -10.86 -21.43 1.50
N TYR A 361 -9.57 -21.26 1.21
CA TYR A 361 -9.10 -21.08 -0.16
C TYR A 361 -9.07 -22.41 -0.92
N GLY A 362 -8.41 -23.43 -0.37
CA GLY A 362 -8.14 -24.69 -1.07
C GLY A 362 -9.37 -25.56 -1.32
N GLU A 363 -10.44 -25.46 -0.53
CA GLU A 363 -11.68 -26.20 -0.75
C GLU A 363 -12.85 -25.33 -1.25
N HIS A 364 -12.87 -24.03 -0.97
CA HIS A 364 -13.99 -23.14 -1.30
C HIS A 364 -13.64 -21.98 -2.26
N GLY A 365 -12.36 -21.74 -2.57
CA GLY A 365 -11.93 -20.61 -3.40
C GLY A 365 -12.09 -19.25 -2.72
N ILE A 366 -12.20 -19.22 -1.40
CA ILE A 366 -12.36 -17.99 -0.61
C ILE A 366 -10.97 -17.37 -0.43
N PHE A 367 -10.81 -16.11 -0.81
CA PHE A 367 -9.58 -15.35 -0.56
C PHE A 367 -9.47 -15.03 0.93
N ALA A 368 -8.95 -15.99 1.71
CA ALA A 368 -8.87 -15.91 3.16
C ALA A 368 -7.48 -15.44 3.62
N TYR A 369 -7.43 -14.52 4.58
CA TYR A 369 -6.18 -14.10 5.23
C TYR A 369 -6.21 -14.35 6.73
N THR A 370 -5.02 -14.52 7.32
CA THR A 370 -4.77 -14.56 8.75
C THR A 370 -4.00 -13.30 9.17
N PRO A 371 -4.67 -12.28 9.71
CA PRO A 371 -3.98 -11.17 10.37
C PRO A 371 -3.51 -11.58 11.77
N GLU A 372 -2.25 -11.31 12.10
CA GLU A 372 -1.62 -11.54 13.40
C GLU A 372 -1.39 -10.21 14.13
N ILE A 373 -2.38 -9.77 14.91
CA ILE A 373 -2.41 -8.41 15.47
C ILE A 373 -1.33 -8.20 16.52
N GLY A 374 -0.60 -7.08 16.39
CA GLY A 374 0.32 -6.59 17.41
C GLY A 374 1.72 -7.19 17.31
N SER A 375 2.70 -6.44 17.81
CA SER A 375 4.12 -6.80 17.69
C SER A 375 4.52 -7.87 18.70
N GLN A 376 5.76 -8.37 18.58
CA GLN A 376 6.38 -9.22 19.61
C GLN A 376 6.33 -8.58 21.02
N SER A 377 6.46 -7.25 21.10
CA SER A 377 6.41 -6.55 22.39
C SER A 377 5.00 -6.51 23.00
N ASP A 378 3.97 -6.52 22.15
CA ASP A 378 2.57 -6.58 22.56
C ASP A 378 2.21 -8.00 23.04
N GLY A 379 2.66 -9.02 22.30
CA GLY A 379 2.48 -10.42 22.63
C GLY A 379 1.00 -10.86 22.63
N PHE A 380 0.69 -11.99 23.26
CA PHE A 380 -0.68 -12.54 23.31
C PHE A 380 -1.69 -11.61 24.02
N TRP A 381 -1.23 -10.86 25.03
CA TRP A 381 -2.06 -9.89 25.75
C TRP A 381 -1.41 -8.52 25.69
N PRO A 382 -1.65 -7.73 24.64
CA PRO A 382 -1.23 -6.34 24.59
C PRO A 382 -1.63 -5.57 25.87
N ALA A 383 -0.81 -4.58 26.25
CA ALA A 383 -1.13 -3.70 27.38
C ALA A 383 -2.50 -3.02 27.17
N THR A 384 -3.21 -2.70 28.25
CA THR A 384 -4.59 -2.16 28.12
C THR A 384 -4.66 -0.90 27.25
N ASP A 385 -3.63 -0.05 27.29
CA ASP A 385 -3.53 1.18 26.49
C ASP A 385 -3.15 0.94 25.02
N ARG A 386 -2.78 -0.30 24.65
CA ARG A 386 -2.53 -0.72 23.26
C ARG A 386 -3.77 -1.29 22.57
N ILE A 387 -4.82 -1.68 23.30
CA ILE A 387 -6.01 -2.33 22.72
C ILE A 387 -6.66 -1.47 21.63
N VAL A 388 -6.99 -0.21 21.94
CA VAL A 388 -7.66 0.69 20.98
C VAL A 388 -6.73 1.05 19.82
N PRO A 389 -5.47 1.47 20.03
CA PRO A 389 -4.54 1.70 18.91
C PRO A 389 -4.36 0.50 17.98
N LEU A 390 -4.31 -0.72 18.51
CA LEU A 390 -4.20 -1.95 17.71
C LEU A 390 -5.48 -2.24 16.91
N ALA A 391 -6.64 -1.87 17.44
CA ALA A 391 -7.90 -1.96 16.69
C ALA A 391 -7.99 -0.88 15.61
N GLU A 392 -7.56 0.34 15.90
CA GLU A 392 -7.49 1.48 14.96
C GLU A 392 -6.58 1.18 13.77
N GLU A 393 -5.37 0.65 13.99
CA GLU A 393 -4.46 0.29 12.89
C GLU A 393 -5.00 -0.85 12.01
N ASN A 394 -5.95 -1.66 12.52
CA ASN A 394 -6.63 -2.71 11.77
C ASN A 394 -7.93 -2.25 11.08
N LEU A 395 -8.35 -0.98 11.27
CA LEU A 395 -9.54 -0.45 10.61
C LEU A 395 -9.38 -0.45 9.08
N HIS A 396 -8.22 -0.01 8.56
CA HIS A 396 -7.96 -0.01 7.12
C HIS A 396 -8.03 -1.41 6.49
N PRO A 397 -7.30 -2.43 6.99
CA PRO A 397 -7.45 -3.81 6.50
C PRO A 397 -8.89 -4.32 6.47
N ASN A 398 -9.66 -4.06 7.53
CA ASN A 398 -11.06 -4.49 7.61
C ASN A 398 -11.92 -3.88 6.49
N LYS A 399 -11.72 -2.60 6.18
CA LYS A 399 -12.43 -1.89 5.10
C LYS A 399 -12.02 -2.41 3.73
N VAL A 400 -10.71 -2.57 3.48
CA VAL A 400 -10.19 -3.13 2.21
C VAL A 400 -10.80 -4.51 1.95
N LEU A 401 -10.89 -5.37 2.97
CA LEU A 401 -11.56 -6.67 2.86
C LEU A 401 -13.04 -6.53 2.48
N ALA A 402 -13.77 -5.64 3.14
CA ALA A 402 -15.20 -5.42 2.88
C ALA A 402 -15.44 -4.91 1.46
N ILE A 403 -14.63 -3.95 1.02
CA ILE A 403 -14.74 -3.30 -0.29
C ILE A 403 -14.45 -4.30 -1.39
N ASN A 404 -13.28 -4.96 -1.37
CA ASN A 404 -12.81 -5.82 -2.45
C ASN A 404 -13.48 -7.19 -2.51
N GLY A 405 -14.21 -7.60 -1.46
CA GLY A 405 -15.04 -8.80 -1.56
C GLY A 405 -16.17 -8.65 -2.58
N GLY A 406 -16.83 -7.49 -2.63
CA GLY A 406 -17.85 -7.19 -3.65
C GLY A 406 -17.24 -6.61 -4.91
N ALA A 407 -18.05 -6.03 -5.81
CA ALA A 407 -17.53 -5.39 -7.01
C ALA A 407 -16.99 -3.98 -6.71
N VAL A 408 -15.92 -3.62 -7.41
CA VAL A 408 -15.29 -2.30 -7.39
C VAL A 408 -14.96 -1.95 -8.83
N ILE A 409 -15.70 -0.99 -9.38
CA ILE A 409 -15.68 -0.68 -10.81
C ILE A 409 -14.80 0.54 -11.06
N ASN A 410 -13.77 0.38 -11.88
CA ASN A 410 -12.93 1.50 -12.33
C ASN A 410 -13.12 1.72 -13.83
N SER A 411 -12.97 2.99 -14.24
CA SER A 411 -12.79 3.34 -15.64
C SER A 411 -11.33 3.62 -15.93
N VAL A 412 -10.92 3.27 -17.15
CA VAL A 412 -9.69 3.74 -17.75
C VAL A 412 -10.03 4.27 -19.13
N ALA A 413 -9.77 5.56 -19.36
CA ALA A 413 -9.84 6.15 -20.69
C ALA A 413 -8.44 6.44 -21.23
N GLU A 414 -8.24 6.09 -22.49
CA GLU A 414 -6.98 6.30 -23.20
C GLU A 414 -7.24 6.95 -24.56
N THR A 415 -6.22 7.62 -25.09
CA THR A 415 -6.21 8.14 -26.46
C THR A 415 -4.91 7.74 -27.16
N SER A 416 -4.78 8.06 -28.44
CA SER A 416 -3.52 7.87 -29.17
C SER A 416 -2.41 8.76 -28.60
N VAL A 417 -1.18 8.24 -28.60
CA VAL A 417 0.01 8.99 -28.16
C VAL A 417 0.17 10.30 -28.94
N GLY A 418 0.43 11.40 -28.23
CA GLY A 418 0.64 12.74 -28.79
C GLY A 418 1.90 12.91 -29.64
N PRO A 419 2.18 14.13 -30.14
CA PRO A 419 1.63 15.42 -29.70
C PRO A 419 0.16 15.64 -30.07
N TYR A 420 -0.51 16.50 -29.29
CA TYR A 420 -1.94 16.77 -29.36
C TYR A 420 -2.18 18.12 -30.04
N LEU A 421 -2.32 18.13 -31.36
CA LEU A 421 -2.32 19.35 -32.17
C LEU A 421 -3.74 19.91 -32.36
N GLN A 422 -3.82 21.24 -32.46
CA GLN A 422 -5.06 21.95 -32.72
C GLN A 422 -5.68 21.55 -34.06
N GLY A 423 -7.00 21.36 -34.08
CA GLY A 423 -7.78 20.95 -35.25
C GLY A 423 -7.69 19.47 -35.61
N GLU A 424 -6.86 18.70 -34.92
CA GLU A 424 -6.77 17.25 -35.11
C GLU A 424 -7.79 16.52 -34.23
N GLU A 425 -8.24 15.37 -34.72
CA GLU A 425 -9.22 14.50 -34.06
C GLU A 425 -8.52 13.27 -33.48
N TYR A 426 -8.88 12.93 -32.24
CA TYR A 426 -8.24 11.87 -31.46
C TYR A 426 -9.29 10.87 -30.92
N PRO A 427 -9.02 9.55 -30.95
CA PRO A 427 -9.95 8.54 -30.48
C PRO A 427 -10.00 8.50 -28.94
N ILE A 428 -11.17 8.23 -28.38
CA ILE A 428 -11.34 7.87 -26.97
C ILE A 428 -11.55 6.37 -26.90
N ASN A 429 -10.61 5.66 -26.28
CA ASN A 429 -10.73 4.25 -25.94
C ASN A 429 -11.13 4.10 -24.48
N LEU A 430 -12.05 3.18 -24.19
CA LEU A 430 -12.57 2.97 -22.84
C LEU A 430 -12.44 1.50 -22.42
N TYR A 431 -11.90 1.32 -21.23
CA TYR A 431 -11.89 0.05 -20.51
C TYR A 431 -12.64 0.26 -19.19
N ILE A 432 -13.50 -0.69 -18.86
CA ILE A 432 -14.12 -0.76 -17.54
C ILE A 432 -13.66 -2.05 -16.89
N GLU A 433 -13.10 -1.95 -15.70
CA GLU A 433 -12.63 -3.10 -14.94
C GLU A 433 -13.41 -3.23 -13.64
N ASN A 434 -13.67 -4.48 -13.24
CA ASN A 434 -14.11 -4.80 -11.89
C ASN A 434 -12.92 -5.42 -11.15
N ILE A 435 -12.26 -4.62 -10.32
CA ILE A 435 -11.12 -5.09 -9.52
C ILE A 435 -11.58 -5.87 -8.29
N GLY A 436 -12.87 -5.87 -7.96
CA GLY A 436 -13.43 -6.64 -6.86
C GLY A 436 -13.62 -8.13 -7.17
N LEU A 437 -13.86 -8.96 -6.15
CA LEU A 437 -13.99 -10.42 -6.30
C LEU A 437 -15.38 -10.88 -6.76
N SER A 438 -16.43 -10.11 -6.50
CA SER A 438 -17.80 -10.48 -6.89
C SER A 438 -18.20 -9.86 -8.23
N GLU A 439 -19.12 -10.51 -8.94
CA GLU A 439 -19.83 -9.91 -10.06
C GLU A 439 -20.57 -8.64 -9.62
N SER A 440 -20.52 -7.58 -10.43
CA SER A 440 -21.21 -6.33 -10.12
C SER A 440 -22.72 -6.47 -10.22
N ARG A 441 -23.41 -5.75 -9.33
CA ARG A 441 -24.87 -5.74 -9.25
C ARG A 441 -25.40 -4.40 -9.70
N GLY A 442 -26.67 -4.41 -10.10
CA GLY A 442 -27.31 -3.23 -10.68
C GLY A 442 -26.70 -2.85 -12.03
N ASN A 443 -27.32 -1.86 -12.67
CA ASN A 443 -26.75 -1.30 -13.89
C ASN A 443 -25.63 -0.33 -13.54
N THR A 444 -24.54 -0.41 -14.30
CA THR A 444 -23.47 0.58 -14.28
C THR A 444 -23.64 1.50 -15.48
N THR A 445 -23.81 2.80 -15.22
CA THR A 445 -23.86 3.84 -16.27
C THR A 445 -22.51 4.53 -16.35
N VAL A 446 -21.98 4.70 -17.56
CA VAL A 446 -20.74 5.44 -17.82
C VAL A 446 -21.05 6.64 -18.70
N SER A 447 -20.65 7.82 -18.23
CA SER A 447 -20.78 9.09 -18.95
C SER A 447 -19.41 9.75 -19.11
N ILE A 448 -19.17 10.37 -20.25
CA ILE A 448 -17.89 11.01 -20.58
C ILE A 448 -18.14 12.46 -20.93
N SER A 449 -17.38 13.36 -20.32
CA SER A 449 -17.54 14.80 -20.50
C SER A 449 -16.24 15.56 -20.36
N SER A 450 -16.18 16.74 -20.95
CA SER A 450 -15.14 17.73 -20.71
C SER A 450 -15.77 19.12 -20.63
N GLU A 451 -15.21 19.99 -19.79
CA GLU A 451 -15.60 21.40 -19.78
C GLU A 451 -14.87 22.21 -20.87
N GLN A 452 -13.75 21.69 -21.38
CA GLN A 452 -12.87 22.38 -22.33
C GLN A 452 -13.20 22.10 -23.80
N ILE A 453 -13.75 20.92 -24.09
CA ILE A 453 -14.03 20.46 -25.45
C ILE A 453 -15.38 19.76 -25.56
N ASP A 454 -15.97 19.83 -26.74
CA ASP A 454 -17.22 19.13 -27.03
C ASP A 454 -16.95 17.64 -27.26
N ILE A 455 -17.53 16.79 -26.42
CA ILE A 455 -17.52 15.34 -26.57
C ILE A 455 -18.97 14.87 -26.69
N THR A 456 -19.30 14.23 -27.81
CA THR A 456 -20.63 13.67 -28.04
C THR A 456 -20.54 12.15 -28.12
N ILE A 457 -20.58 11.51 -26.95
CA ILE A 457 -20.63 10.05 -26.81
C ILE A 457 -21.91 9.73 -26.03
N ASP A 458 -22.68 8.74 -26.50
CA ASP A 458 -23.86 8.27 -25.78
C ASP A 458 -23.44 7.55 -24.49
N ASP A 459 -24.20 7.76 -23.41
CA ASP A 459 -23.97 7.03 -22.15
C ASP A 459 -23.98 5.51 -22.39
N LEU A 460 -23.03 4.83 -21.77
CA LEU A 460 -22.92 3.38 -21.83
C LEU A 460 -23.62 2.75 -20.64
N GLU A 461 -24.35 1.67 -20.89
CA GLU A 461 -25.06 0.91 -19.86
C GLU A 461 -24.52 -0.52 -19.82
N ILE A 462 -24.03 -0.93 -18.66
CA ILE A 462 -23.44 -2.25 -18.43
C ILE A 462 -24.28 -2.98 -17.40
N SER A 463 -24.77 -4.17 -17.75
CA SER A 463 -25.69 -4.92 -16.88
C SER A 463 -25.01 -5.59 -15.69
N SER A 464 -23.82 -6.14 -15.91
CA SER A 464 -22.96 -6.73 -14.89
C SER A 464 -21.55 -6.89 -15.43
N ILE A 465 -20.58 -6.97 -14.52
CA ILE A 465 -19.15 -7.13 -14.80
C ILE A 465 -18.65 -8.20 -13.84
N ASP A 466 -18.17 -9.33 -14.36
CA ASP A 466 -17.66 -10.42 -13.55
C ASP A 466 -16.51 -9.91 -12.64
N GLY A 467 -16.39 -10.49 -11.44
CA GLY A 467 -15.28 -10.18 -10.54
C GLY A 467 -13.94 -10.47 -11.21
N ARG A 468 -12.94 -9.62 -10.95
CA ARG A 468 -11.58 -9.72 -11.52
C ARG A 468 -11.57 -9.79 -13.05
N SER A 469 -12.49 -9.07 -13.70
CA SER A 469 -12.61 -9.02 -15.16
C SER A 469 -12.64 -7.59 -15.68
N ASN A 470 -12.46 -7.44 -16.99
CA ASN A 470 -12.59 -6.15 -17.67
C ASN A 470 -13.41 -6.28 -18.96
N ILE A 471 -13.97 -5.15 -19.37
CA ILE A 471 -14.66 -4.96 -20.63
C ILE A 471 -13.91 -3.89 -21.42
N ASP A 472 -13.29 -4.31 -22.52
CA ASP A 472 -12.70 -3.44 -23.51
C ASP A 472 -13.76 -3.01 -24.53
N PHE A 473 -14.16 -1.74 -24.51
CA PHE A 473 -15.08 -1.17 -25.49
C PHE A 473 -14.39 -0.72 -26.78
N GLY A 474 -13.05 -0.71 -26.80
CA GLY A 474 -12.25 -0.12 -27.85
C GLY A 474 -12.56 1.38 -28.01
N THR A 475 -12.49 1.88 -29.24
CA THR A 475 -12.82 3.26 -29.55
C THR A 475 -14.33 3.49 -29.49
N ILE A 476 -14.76 4.30 -28.53
CA ILE A 476 -16.18 4.63 -28.29
C ILE A 476 -16.59 5.98 -28.88
N GLY A 477 -15.61 6.81 -29.23
CA GLY A 477 -15.85 8.11 -29.83
C GLY A 477 -14.54 8.83 -30.14
N TYR A 478 -14.69 10.10 -30.49
CA TYR A 478 -13.58 10.98 -30.83
C TYR A 478 -13.79 12.34 -30.19
N PHE A 479 -12.70 13.05 -30.00
CA PHE A 479 -12.72 14.46 -29.64
C PHE A 479 -11.78 15.23 -30.57
N GLU A 480 -12.13 16.48 -30.85
CA GLU A 480 -11.32 17.39 -31.65
C GLU A 480 -10.74 18.47 -30.72
N ILE A 481 -9.46 18.78 -30.90
CA ILE A 481 -8.85 19.90 -30.19
C ILE A 481 -9.24 21.18 -30.93
N PRO A 482 -9.87 22.18 -30.29
CA PRO A 482 -10.27 23.41 -30.98
C PRO A 482 -9.08 24.11 -31.64
N GLN A 483 -9.28 24.64 -32.85
CA GLN A 483 -8.23 25.36 -33.59
C GLN A 483 -7.63 26.54 -32.82
N ASN A 484 -8.42 27.15 -31.94
CA ASN A 484 -8.03 28.28 -31.10
C ASN A 484 -7.65 27.86 -29.67
N PHE A 485 -7.45 26.56 -29.42
CA PHE A 485 -7.03 26.07 -28.12
C PHE A 485 -5.55 26.40 -27.88
N GLU A 486 -5.25 26.86 -26.68
CA GLU A 486 -3.94 27.33 -26.30
C GLU A 486 -2.92 26.18 -26.21
N SER A 487 -1.83 26.26 -26.97
CA SER A 487 -0.65 25.38 -26.89
C SER A 487 -0.07 25.42 -25.47
N GLY A 488 0.35 24.27 -24.95
CA GLY A 488 0.85 24.09 -23.59
C GLY A 488 -0.24 23.93 -22.54
N SER A 489 -1.49 24.28 -22.85
CA SER A 489 -2.62 24.09 -21.94
C SER A 489 -3.10 22.65 -21.88
N PHE A 490 -3.80 22.31 -20.79
CA PHE A 490 -4.31 20.97 -20.55
C PHE A 490 -5.81 20.85 -20.86
N ILE A 491 -6.16 19.77 -21.54
CA ILE A 491 -7.53 19.26 -21.68
C ILE A 491 -7.73 18.14 -20.65
N SER A 492 -8.86 18.17 -19.96
CA SER A 492 -9.28 17.11 -19.05
C SER A 492 -10.58 16.49 -19.56
N ILE A 493 -10.58 15.16 -19.72
CA ILE A 493 -11.75 14.37 -20.08
C ILE A 493 -12.11 13.51 -18.88
N GLU A 494 -13.27 13.78 -18.29
CA GLU A 494 -13.79 13.05 -17.15
C GLU A 494 -14.59 11.84 -17.60
N VAL A 495 -14.32 10.69 -17.00
CA VAL A 495 -15.13 9.48 -17.12
C VAL A 495 -15.80 9.26 -15.77
N ASN A 496 -17.11 9.44 -15.77
CA ASN A 496 -17.94 9.30 -14.58
C ASN A 496 -18.67 7.96 -14.63
N ILE A 497 -18.44 7.12 -13.63
CA ILE A 497 -19.13 5.84 -13.44
C ILE A 497 -20.14 5.99 -12.32
N LEU A 498 -21.36 5.52 -12.56
CA LEU A 498 -22.41 5.47 -11.55
C LEU A 498 -22.94 4.05 -11.40
N ASN A 499 -22.89 3.54 -10.16
CA ASN A 499 -23.59 2.35 -9.73
C ASN A 499 -24.03 2.51 -8.27
N ASP A 500 -25.33 2.46 -8.02
CA ASP A 500 -25.89 2.62 -6.68
C ASP A 500 -25.56 1.43 -5.76
N SER A 501 -25.30 0.25 -6.33
CA SER A 501 -25.09 -1.01 -5.61
C SER A 501 -23.64 -1.38 -5.38
N GLU A 502 -22.68 -0.66 -5.97
CA GLU A 502 -21.25 -0.99 -5.93
C GLU A 502 -20.35 0.22 -5.73
N PHE A 503 -19.07 -0.02 -5.42
CA PHE A 503 -18.04 1.02 -5.40
C PHE A 503 -17.64 1.37 -6.83
N CYS A 504 -17.53 2.66 -7.13
CA CYS A 504 -17.14 3.16 -8.44
C CYS A 504 -16.06 4.23 -8.31
N ASN A 505 -15.02 4.11 -9.12
CA ASN A 505 -13.93 5.08 -9.18
C ASN A 505 -13.94 5.76 -10.56
N ASN A 506 -14.16 7.08 -10.53
CA ASN A 506 -14.08 7.91 -11.72
C ASN A 506 -12.62 8.11 -12.13
N SER A 507 -12.38 8.30 -13.42
CA SER A 507 -11.04 8.56 -13.96
C SER A 507 -11.02 9.84 -14.79
N ILE A 508 -9.85 10.47 -14.89
CA ILE A 508 -9.64 11.67 -15.69
C ILE A 508 -8.49 11.39 -16.66
N LEU A 509 -8.73 11.59 -17.96
CA LEU A 509 -7.70 11.60 -18.99
C LEU A 509 -7.24 13.05 -19.21
N THR A 510 -5.98 13.33 -18.88
CA THR A 510 -5.37 14.67 -19.00
C THR A 510 -4.39 14.71 -20.16
N LEU A 511 -4.52 15.71 -21.04
CA LEU A 511 -3.74 15.84 -22.29
C LEU A 511 -3.14 17.25 -22.38
N GLN A 512 -1.84 17.35 -22.68
CA GLN A 512 -1.18 18.63 -22.92
C GLN A 512 -1.19 18.97 -24.41
N VAL A 513 -1.85 20.07 -24.78
CA VAL A 513 -2.04 20.46 -26.18
C VAL A 513 -0.78 21.10 -26.76
N GLY A 514 -0.50 20.85 -28.03
CA GLY A 514 0.61 21.41 -28.80
C GLY A 514 1.79 20.46 -28.99
N GLU A 515 2.78 20.95 -29.72
CA GLU A 515 4.11 20.34 -29.84
C GLU A 515 5.11 21.32 -29.22
N PRO A 516 5.96 20.87 -28.27
CA PRO A 516 6.92 21.75 -27.65
C PRO A 516 8.05 22.09 -28.65
N GLU A 517 8.37 23.37 -28.76
CA GLU A 517 9.41 23.88 -29.66
C GLU A 517 10.67 24.21 -28.88
N LEU A 518 11.84 24.05 -29.51
CA LEU A 518 13.14 24.40 -28.92
C LEU A 518 13.26 25.92 -28.80
N VAL A 519 13.24 26.45 -27.57
CA VAL A 519 13.33 27.89 -27.28
C VAL A 519 14.73 28.33 -26.89
N TYR A 520 15.49 27.46 -26.22
CA TYR A 520 16.88 27.70 -25.88
C TYR A 520 17.72 26.49 -26.21
N GLU A 521 18.89 26.73 -26.80
CA GLU A 521 19.91 25.71 -27.03
C GLU A 521 21.29 26.27 -26.70
N ASP A 522 22.11 25.46 -26.03
CA ASP A 522 23.54 25.68 -25.89
C ASP A 522 24.28 24.35 -25.88
N SER A 523 24.94 24.05 -26.99
CA SER A 523 25.88 22.93 -27.08
C SER A 523 27.30 23.31 -26.66
N PHE A 524 27.51 24.56 -26.23
CA PHE A 524 28.81 25.12 -25.83
C PHE A 524 29.90 25.17 -26.91
N ASP A 525 29.59 24.73 -28.12
CA ASP A 525 30.48 24.70 -29.30
C ASP A 525 30.30 25.89 -30.25
N SER A 526 29.24 26.67 -30.08
CA SER A 526 28.97 27.87 -30.85
C SER A 526 28.85 29.10 -29.94
N ASN A 527 29.09 30.30 -30.47
CA ASN A 527 28.79 31.53 -29.72
C ASN A 527 27.26 31.74 -29.74
N THR A 528 26.56 31.02 -28.86
CA THR A 528 25.16 31.28 -28.49
C THR A 528 25.08 32.60 -27.70
N ASN A 529 23.91 33.25 -27.72
CA ASN A 529 23.65 34.53 -27.04
C ASN A 529 23.19 34.34 -25.57
N LEU A 530 23.42 33.18 -24.96
CA LEU A 530 23.00 32.91 -23.58
C LEU A 530 24.03 33.44 -22.57
N ASP A 531 23.56 34.22 -21.60
CA ASP A 531 24.40 34.93 -20.63
C ASP A 531 24.65 34.07 -19.39
N TRP A 532 25.53 33.07 -19.53
CA TRP A 532 26.02 32.26 -18.42
C TRP A 532 26.91 33.05 -17.46
N TYR A 533 26.75 32.87 -16.15
CA TYR A 533 27.60 33.51 -15.14
C TYR A 533 27.92 32.58 -13.97
N SER A 534 29.01 32.85 -13.26
CA SER A 534 29.48 32.02 -12.15
C SER A 534 29.44 32.74 -10.80
N SER A 535 29.35 31.96 -9.72
CA SER A 535 29.61 32.41 -8.35
C SER A 535 30.25 31.30 -7.51
N GLY A 536 30.62 31.61 -6.26
CA GLY A 536 31.33 30.68 -5.38
C GLY A 536 32.83 30.95 -5.34
N VAL A 537 33.62 29.92 -4.99
CA VAL A 537 35.07 30.08 -4.75
C VAL A 537 35.88 30.17 -6.05
N SER A 538 35.41 29.54 -7.12
CA SER A 538 36.04 29.53 -8.44
C SER A 538 34.98 29.55 -9.54
N ASP A 539 35.26 30.22 -10.65
CA ASP A 539 34.32 30.30 -11.78
C ASP A 539 34.31 29.00 -12.59
N TRP A 540 33.15 28.63 -13.12
CA TRP A 540 33.04 27.59 -14.13
C TRP A 540 33.59 28.09 -15.47
N TYR A 541 34.09 27.19 -16.31
CA TYR A 541 34.69 27.56 -17.59
C TYR A 541 34.53 26.49 -18.67
N LEU A 542 34.51 26.94 -19.93
CA LEU A 542 34.48 26.06 -21.09
C LEU A 542 35.78 25.27 -21.24
N THR A 543 35.66 23.97 -21.45
CA THR A 543 36.79 23.05 -21.62
C THR A 543 36.55 22.10 -22.79
N ASN A 544 37.64 21.63 -23.39
CA ASN A 544 37.63 20.57 -24.40
C ASN A 544 38.26 19.26 -23.89
N GLN A 545 38.40 19.13 -22.57
CA GLN A 545 38.99 17.95 -21.94
C GLN A 545 38.00 16.78 -21.87
N SER A 546 36.71 17.08 -21.74
CA SER A 546 35.61 16.12 -21.73
C SER A 546 34.37 16.83 -22.23
N SER A 547 33.71 16.32 -23.26
CA SER A 547 32.41 16.80 -23.74
C SER A 547 31.52 15.61 -24.05
N ASN A 548 30.20 15.81 -23.97
CA ASN A 548 29.19 14.84 -24.36
C ASN A 548 29.00 14.85 -25.87
N SER A 549 28.89 16.04 -26.43
CA SER A 549 28.78 16.29 -27.86
C SER A 549 29.94 17.18 -28.34
N ASP A 550 30.13 17.22 -29.67
CA ASP A 550 31.08 18.10 -30.36
C ASP A 550 32.47 18.29 -29.68
N SER A 551 32.83 19.49 -29.22
CA SER A 551 34.20 19.81 -28.78
C SER A 551 34.30 20.49 -27.42
N PHE A 552 33.25 21.09 -26.88
CA PHE A 552 33.30 21.86 -25.63
C PHE A 552 32.20 21.50 -24.66
N SER A 553 32.48 21.60 -23.36
CA SER A 553 31.50 21.54 -22.28
C SER A 553 31.85 22.53 -21.17
N PHE A 554 30.93 22.81 -20.26
CA PHE A 554 31.23 23.59 -19.05
C PHE A 554 31.77 22.68 -17.96
N ARG A 555 32.90 23.07 -17.35
CA ARG A 555 33.51 22.41 -16.19
C ARG A 555 33.45 23.31 -14.96
N SER A 556 33.21 22.72 -13.79
CA SER A 556 33.31 23.41 -12.52
C SER A 556 34.70 23.99 -12.24
N GLY A 557 34.73 25.08 -11.48
CA GLY A 557 35.97 25.68 -11.01
C GLY A 557 36.66 24.78 -9.98
N ALA A 558 37.99 24.91 -9.85
CA ALA A 558 38.75 24.14 -8.87
C ALA A 558 38.49 24.67 -7.45
N ILE A 559 38.07 23.78 -6.55
CA ILE A 559 37.68 24.08 -5.17
C ILE A 559 38.26 23.06 -4.18
N GLU A 560 38.38 23.44 -2.91
CA GLU A 560 38.87 22.61 -1.80
C GLU A 560 37.71 22.07 -0.95
N ASP A 561 37.99 21.23 0.05
CA ASP A 561 37.00 20.68 0.98
C ASP A 561 36.15 21.76 1.67
N ASN A 562 34.84 21.50 1.82
CA ASN A 562 33.81 22.42 2.32
C ASN A 562 33.65 23.70 1.49
N GLN A 563 33.92 23.63 0.19
CA GLN A 563 33.70 24.74 -0.73
C GLN A 563 32.72 24.35 -1.83
N GLU A 564 32.24 25.36 -2.53
CA GLU A 564 31.34 25.21 -3.67
C GLU A 564 31.70 26.19 -4.79
N SER A 565 31.35 25.80 -6.01
CA SER A 565 31.46 26.58 -7.23
C SER A 565 30.17 26.42 -8.02
N SER A 566 29.54 27.53 -8.40
CA SER A 566 28.22 27.52 -9.03
C SER A 566 28.21 28.21 -10.40
N LEU A 567 27.46 27.65 -11.33
CA LEU A 567 27.12 28.20 -12.65
C LEU A 567 25.64 28.53 -12.67
N PHE A 568 25.28 29.63 -13.32
CA PHE A 568 23.94 30.16 -13.40
C PHE A 568 23.57 30.50 -14.83
N LEU A 569 22.27 30.38 -15.11
CA LEU A 569 21.64 30.89 -16.30
C LEU A 569 20.26 31.45 -15.91
N ASP A 570 20.03 32.72 -16.21
CA ASP A 570 18.70 33.31 -16.13
C ASP A 570 18.01 33.13 -17.49
N VAL A 571 16.82 32.52 -17.49
CA VAL A 571 16.02 32.24 -18.68
C VAL A 571 14.61 32.81 -18.51
N GLU A 572 13.99 33.22 -19.61
CA GLU A 572 12.57 33.60 -19.64
C GLU A 572 11.85 32.57 -20.50
N VAL A 573 11.09 31.68 -19.87
CA VAL A 573 10.39 30.61 -20.58
C VAL A 573 9.02 31.14 -21.02
N PRO A 574 8.69 31.12 -22.33
CA PRO A 574 7.49 31.78 -22.83
C PRO A 574 6.18 31.08 -22.46
N SER A 575 6.25 29.83 -21.99
CA SER A 575 5.13 29.02 -21.52
C SER A 575 5.67 27.82 -20.74
N VAL A 576 4.79 26.96 -20.21
CA VAL A 576 5.22 25.69 -19.61
C VAL A 576 6.08 24.89 -20.58
N GLY A 577 7.11 24.21 -20.08
CA GLY A 577 8.08 23.51 -20.91
C GLY A 577 8.95 22.51 -20.14
N THR A 578 9.90 21.92 -20.86
CA THR A 578 10.86 20.97 -20.30
C THR A 578 12.27 21.41 -20.65
N GLY A 579 13.10 21.60 -19.62
CA GLY A 579 14.53 21.76 -19.75
C GLY A 579 15.25 20.42 -19.75
N GLN A 580 16.39 20.35 -20.43
CA GLN A 580 17.30 19.22 -20.37
C GLN A 580 18.76 19.67 -20.43
N PHE A 581 19.65 18.90 -19.81
CA PHE A 581 21.10 19.00 -20.02
C PHE A 581 21.76 17.64 -19.82
N SER A 582 22.91 17.47 -20.46
CA SER A 582 23.82 16.36 -20.20
C SER A 582 24.75 16.72 -19.04
N TYR A 583 25.03 15.76 -18.17
CA TYR A 583 25.97 15.95 -17.05
C TYR A 583 26.96 14.80 -16.93
N ARG A 584 28.13 15.11 -16.37
CA ARG A 584 29.11 14.14 -15.90
C ARG A 584 29.71 14.62 -14.59
N VAL A 585 29.86 13.73 -13.61
CA VAL A 585 30.55 14.01 -12.34
C VAL A 585 31.75 13.08 -12.21
N SER A 586 32.92 13.67 -11.91
CA SER A 586 34.18 12.97 -11.73
C SER A 586 34.81 13.46 -10.42
N SER A 587 34.53 12.77 -9.31
CA SER A 587 34.82 13.22 -7.94
C SER A 587 34.86 12.03 -6.96
N GLU A 588 34.97 12.31 -5.66
CA GLU A 588 34.88 11.27 -4.62
C GLU A 588 33.49 10.61 -4.58
N TYR A 589 33.47 9.28 -4.56
CA TYR A 589 32.25 8.45 -4.48
C TYR A 589 31.79 8.15 -3.05
N SER A 590 30.47 8.02 -2.87
CA SER A 590 29.82 7.58 -1.63
C SER A 590 29.47 6.09 -1.56
N PRO A 591 30.23 5.24 -0.82
CA PRO A 591 29.97 3.80 -0.73
C PRO A 591 28.64 3.43 -0.07
N SER A 592 28.11 4.33 0.75
CA SER A 592 26.85 4.12 1.47
C SER A 592 25.62 4.46 0.61
N GLY A 593 25.77 5.24 -0.47
CA GLY A 593 24.66 5.79 -1.25
C GLY A 593 23.73 6.75 -0.48
N SER A 594 23.93 6.94 0.83
CA SER A 594 23.05 7.73 1.71
C SER A 594 23.63 9.11 2.09
N ASN A 595 24.92 9.33 1.82
CA ASN A 595 25.59 10.60 2.11
C ASN A 595 26.02 11.23 0.79
N PHE A 596 25.62 12.48 0.54
CA PHE A 596 26.12 13.29 -0.55
C PHE A 596 27.53 13.81 -0.17
N TYR A 597 28.55 13.31 -0.87
CA TYR A 597 29.95 13.76 -0.75
C TYR A 597 30.21 14.84 -1.81
N ASP A 598 31.26 14.70 -2.59
CA ASP A 598 31.55 15.57 -3.72
C ASP A 598 30.57 15.28 -4.85
N GLY A 599 29.89 16.32 -5.36
CA GLY A 599 28.84 16.11 -6.34
C GLY A 599 28.30 17.38 -6.95
N LEU A 600 27.47 17.20 -7.98
CA LEU A 600 26.73 18.27 -8.65
C LEU A 600 25.32 18.34 -8.10
N THR A 601 24.84 19.53 -7.78
CA THR A 601 23.45 19.77 -7.40
C THR A 601 22.83 20.77 -8.37
N PHE A 602 21.60 20.48 -8.82
CA PHE A 602 20.85 21.33 -9.73
C PHE A 602 19.63 21.95 -9.05
N TYR A 603 19.42 23.23 -9.31
CA TYR A 603 18.35 24.03 -8.75
C TYR A 603 17.61 24.82 -9.83
N VAL A 604 16.31 25.02 -9.60
CA VAL A 604 15.46 25.99 -10.29
C VAL A 604 14.88 26.92 -9.23
N ASP A 605 15.09 28.23 -9.36
CA ASP A 605 14.60 29.25 -8.41
C ASP A 605 14.95 28.95 -6.94
N ASP A 606 16.20 28.53 -6.73
CA ASP A 606 16.76 28.09 -5.44
C ASP A 606 16.09 26.83 -4.82
N VAL A 607 15.18 26.17 -5.52
CA VAL A 607 14.63 24.86 -5.16
C VAL A 607 15.54 23.77 -5.72
N GLU A 608 16.05 22.90 -4.85
CA GLU A 608 16.88 21.76 -5.24
C GLU A 608 16.02 20.70 -5.95
N LEU A 609 16.39 20.35 -7.19
CA LEU A 609 15.67 19.33 -7.96
C LEU A 609 16.41 18.00 -8.02
N ALA A 610 17.75 18.03 -8.05
CA ALA A 610 18.53 16.80 -8.18
C ALA A 610 19.96 16.95 -7.66
N GLN A 611 20.50 15.82 -7.21
CA GLN A 611 21.88 15.63 -6.79
C GLN A 611 22.50 14.50 -7.63
N PHE A 612 23.71 14.72 -8.13
CA PHE A 612 24.42 13.80 -9.02
C PHE A 612 25.80 13.47 -8.44
N GLN A 613 26.10 12.18 -8.33
CA GLN A 613 27.36 11.64 -7.82
C GLN A 613 27.98 10.64 -8.80
N PRO A 614 29.31 10.43 -8.74
CA PRO A 614 29.98 9.43 -9.57
C PRO A 614 29.66 7.99 -9.13
N ASN A 615 30.14 7.00 -9.88
CA ASN A 615 30.14 5.60 -9.45
C ASN A 615 31.35 5.28 -8.57
N SER A 616 31.47 4.02 -8.12
CA SER A 616 32.55 3.57 -7.21
C SER A 616 33.99 3.75 -7.69
N ASP A 617 34.19 3.99 -8.98
CA ASP A 617 35.49 4.30 -9.58
C ASP A 617 35.81 5.81 -9.61
N GLY A 618 34.91 6.65 -9.09
CA GLY A 618 35.04 8.11 -9.07
C GLY A 618 34.57 8.79 -10.36
N GLU A 619 33.87 8.06 -11.24
CA GLU A 619 33.41 8.54 -12.54
C GLU A 619 31.93 8.26 -12.80
N SER A 620 31.22 9.21 -13.38
CA SER A 620 29.93 8.96 -14.05
C SER A 620 30.10 8.92 -15.57
N PRO A 621 29.30 8.14 -16.31
CA PRO A 621 29.11 8.40 -17.73
C PRO A 621 28.41 9.76 -17.91
N TRP A 622 28.39 10.25 -19.15
CA TRP A 622 27.46 11.32 -19.51
C TRP A 622 26.03 10.79 -19.49
N LEU A 623 25.15 11.52 -18.82
CA LEU A 623 23.73 11.20 -18.65
C LEU A 623 22.89 12.45 -18.89
N ASN A 624 21.67 12.27 -19.39
CA ASN A 624 20.72 13.36 -19.57
C ASN A 624 19.86 13.51 -18.31
N PHE A 625 19.64 14.74 -17.91
CA PHE A 625 18.66 15.12 -16.89
C PHE A 625 17.58 15.98 -17.53
N TYR A 626 16.32 15.73 -17.15
CA TYR A 626 15.13 16.43 -17.64
C TYR A 626 14.41 17.06 -16.45
N PHE A 627 13.83 18.24 -16.63
CA PHE A 627 13.10 18.96 -15.59
C PHE A 627 12.02 19.84 -16.19
N ASP A 628 10.93 20.03 -15.46
CA ASP A 628 9.82 20.89 -15.88
C ASP A 628 10.12 22.36 -15.52
N LEU A 629 9.63 23.26 -16.36
CA LEU A 629 9.67 24.71 -16.16
C LEU A 629 8.27 25.29 -16.39
N ASP A 630 7.87 26.19 -15.52
CA ASP A 630 6.63 26.97 -15.69
C ASP A 630 6.86 28.16 -16.64
N GLU A 631 5.79 28.88 -16.97
CA GLU A 631 5.90 30.15 -17.71
C GLU A 631 6.56 31.23 -16.84
N GLY A 632 7.52 31.95 -17.42
CA GLY A 632 8.11 33.15 -16.86
C GLY A 632 9.62 33.06 -16.61
N SER A 633 10.09 33.95 -15.73
CA SER A 633 11.51 34.10 -15.43
C SER A 633 11.98 33.06 -14.43
N HIS A 634 13.05 32.33 -14.77
CA HIS A 634 13.67 31.33 -13.92
C HIS A 634 15.18 31.52 -13.82
N THR A 635 15.73 31.30 -12.63
CA THR A 635 17.18 31.19 -12.43
C THR A 635 17.56 29.73 -12.26
N LEU A 636 18.29 29.20 -13.24
CA LEU A 636 18.86 27.86 -13.22
C LEU A 636 20.24 27.90 -12.58
N LYS A 637 20.53 26.97 -11.67
CA LYS A 637 21.81 26.93 -10.94
C LYS A 637 22.35 25.52 -10.83
N TRP A 638 23.62 25.37 -11.22
CA TRP A 638 24.41 24.14 -11.09
C TRP A 638 25.53 24.38 -10.09
N THR A 639 25.57 23.63 -9.01
CA THR A 639 26.55 23.80 -7.93
C THR A 639 27.38 22.54 -7.78
N TYR A 640 28.70 22.63 -8.00
CA TYR A 640 29.63 21.60 -7.58
C TYR A 640 30.10 21.90 -6.16
N SER A 641 29.92 20.94 -5.26
CA SER A 641 30.27 21.08 -3.84
C SER A 641 31.19 19.96 -3.42
N LYS A 642 32.13 20.28 -2.52
CA LYS A 642 32.98 19.29 -1.86
C LYS A 642 32.66 19.18 -0.37
N ASP A 643 32.68 17.95 0.13
CA ASP A 643 32.41 17.68 1.53
C ASP A 643 33.62 18.06 2.43
N GLY A 644 33.53 17.73 3.73
CA GLY A 644 34.57 18.09 4.70
C GLY A 644 35.85 17.25 4.66
N GLY A 645 35.96 16.35 3.69
CA GLY A 645 37.00 15.33 3.59
C GLY A 645 36.68 14.12 4.48
N GLY A 646 36.70 12.90 3.90
CA GLY A 646 36.56 11.67 4.68
C GLY A 646 36.00 10.43 3.99
N GLY A 647 35.88 10.37 2.67
CA GLY A 647 35.44 9.17 1.96
C GLY A 647 36.56 8.15 1.69
N SER A 648 36.21 7.05 1.02
CA SER A 648 37.12 5.93 0.73
C SER A 648 37.79 5.99 -0.64
N THR A 649 37.48 7.00 -1.46
CA THR A 649 37.89 7.12 -2.87
C THR A 649 38.33 8.55 -3.15
N ASP A 650 39.49 8.90 -2.60
CA ASP A 650 40.19 10.14 -2.90
C ASP A 650 40.64 10.18 -4.37
N CYS A 651 40.36 11.27 -5.09
CA CYS A 651 40.74 11.48 -6.48
C CYS A 651 42.25 11.35 -6.72
N ASP A 652 43.09 11.55 -5.69
CA ASP A 652 44.54 11.29 -5.76
C ASP A 652 44.88 9.83 -6.14
N ASN A 653 43.99 8.87 -5.88
CA ASN A 653 44.21 7.44 -6.13
C ASN A 653 43.52 6.91 -7.39
N THR A 654 42.42 7.52 -7.82
CA THR A 654 41.63 7.09 -9.00
C THR A 654 41.97 7.91 -10.25
N GLY A 655 42.51 9.12 -10.09
CA GLY A 655 42.80 10.02 -11.18
C GLY A 655 41.55 10.73 -11.74
N CYS A 656 40.49 10.86 -10.94
CA CYS A 656 39.32 11.67 -11.31
C CYS A 656 39.67 13.15 -11.47
N ASP A 657 38.83 13.86 -12.22
CA ASP A 657 39.00 15.27 -12.58
C ASP A 657 38.73 16.22 -11.42
N ASP A 658 38.11 15.73 -10.33
CA ASP A 658 37.62 16.51 -9.19
C ASP A 658 36.76 17.70 -9.64
N ALA A 659 35.75 17.38 -10.45
CA ALA A 659 34.87 18.35 -11.08
C ALA A 659 33.53 17.74 -11.53
N ALA A 660 32.58 18.65 -11.74
CA ALA A 660 31.35 18.40 -12.47
C ALA A 660 31.41 19.06 -13.85
N PHE A 661 30.69 18.47 -14.79
CA PHE A 661 30.58 18.93 -16.17
C PHE A 661 29.11 18.97 -16.58
N ILE A 662 28.75 19.98 -17.36
CA ILE A 662 27.45 20.04 -18.06
C ILE A 662 27.65 20.30 -19.55
N ASP A 663 26.76 19.75 -20.36
CA ASP A 663 26.77 19.83 -21.82
C ASP A 663 25.35 19.80 -22.41
N ASP A 664 25.17 20.15 -23.68
CA ASP A 664 23.92 20.02 -24.44
C ASP A 664 22.66 20.57 -23.72
N PHE A 665 22.73 21.82 -23.25
CA PHE A 665 21.58 22.46 -22.60
C PHE A 665 20.49 22.79 -23.61
N ASN A 666 19.25 22.41 -23.33
CA ASN A 666 18.10 22.76 -24.16
C ASN A 666 16.89 23.08 -23.28
N ILE A 667 16.05 24.02 -23.72
CA ILE A 667 14.69 24.19 -23.19
C ILE A 667 13.72 24.08 -24.35
N PHE A 668 12.72 23.24 -24.19
CA PHE A 668 11.56 23.16 -25.07
C PHE A 668 10.36 23.78 -24.36
N ALA A 669 9.57 24.59 -25.06
CA ALA A 669 8.36 25.21 -24.51
C ALA A 669 7.21 25.17 -25.53
N PHE A 670 5.98 25.19 -25.06
CA PHE A 670 4.80 25.18 -25.92
C PHE A 670 4.43 26.60 -26.36
N ILE A 671 4.95 27.04 -27.49
CA ILE A 671 4.76 28.43 -27.93
C ILE A 671 3.32 28.62 -28.42
N ASN A 672 2.61 29.59 -27.82
CA ASN A 672 1.42 30.14 -28.42
C ASN A 672 1.79 31.27 -29.36
N TYR A 673 1.77 30.97 -30.65
CA TYR A 673 1.75 32.04 -31.64
C TYR A 673 0.39 32.71 -31.56
N VAL A 674 0.30 33.84 -30.85
CA VAL A 674 -0.73 34.82 -31.17
C VAL A 674 -0.36 35.31 -32.57
N ILE A 675 -0.98 34.72 -33.59
CA ILE A 675 -0.75 35.14 -34.99
C ILE A 675 -1.38 36.53 -35.14
N ASP A 676 -0.61 37.56 -34.84
CA ASP A 676 -0.96 38.92 -35.21
C ASP A 676 -0.85 39.01 -36.73
N GLN A 677 -1.97 39.30 -37.40
CA GLN A 677 -1.98 39.43 -38.86
C GLN A 677 -0.93 40.46 -39.29
N GLY A 678 0.08 39.99 -40.02
CA GLY A 678 1.18 40.79 -40.53
C GLY A 678 2.52 40.56 -39.84
N ASP A 679 2.57 39.90 -38.69
CA ASP A 679 3.80 39.43 -38.05
C ASP A 679 4.20 38.09 -38.67
N ILE A 680 4.95 38.16 -39.78
CA ILE A 680 5.24 37.02 -40.64
C ILE A 680 6.51 36.30 -40.16
N ASN A 681 7.43 37.02 -39.52
CA ASN A 681 8.63 36.42 -38.93
C ASN A 681 8.40 35.93 -37.47
N LEU A 682 7.20 36.18 -36.91
CA LEU A 682 6.73 35.73 -35.60
C LEU A 682 7.58 36.30 -34.46
N ASP A 683 8.06 37.53 -34.62
CA ASP A 683 8.90 38.21 -33.63
C ASP A 683 8.11 39.21 -32.75
N THR A 684 6.78 39.22 -32.88
CA THR A 684 5.80 40.08 -32.20
C THR A 684 5.79 41.54 -32.67
N GLU A 685 6.61 41.91 -33.66
CA GLU A 685 6.66 43.25 -34.24
C GLU A 685 6.28 43.21 -35.72
N VAL A 686 5.23 43.94 -36.11
CA VAL A 686 4.86 44.06 -37.53
C VAL A 686 5.69 45.18 -38.17
N ASP A 687 6.75 44.80 -38.90
CA ASP A 687 7.71 45.74 -39.47
C ASP A 687 8.18 45.40 -40.91
N ILE A 688 9.22 46.09 -41.38
CA ILE A 688 9.73 45.94 -42.75
C ILE A 688 10.31 44.53 -43.01
N LEU A 689 10.73 43.81 -41.99
CA LEU A 689 11.28 42.47 -42.06
C LEU A 689 10.19 41.47 -42.48
N ASP A 690 8.96 41.64 -42.03
CA ASP A 690 7.81 40.85 -42.47
C ASP A 690 7.52 41.02 -43.94
N ILE A 691 7.66 42.25 -44.46
CA ILE A 691 7.51 42.50 -45.90
C ILE A 691 8.60 41.77 -46.68
N VAL A 692 9.84 41.74 -46.19
CA VAL A 692 10.94 41.02 -46.84
C VAL A 692 10.64 39.52 -46.89
N LEU A 693 10.13 38.96 -45.80
CA LEU A 693 9.80 37.56 -45.69
C LEU A 693 8.59 37.18 -46.57
N LEU A 694 7.53 38.00 -46.58
CA LEU A 694 6.38 37.86 -47.48
C LEU A 694 6.79 37.88 -48.96
N VAL A 695 7.70 38.80 -49.33
CA VAL A 695 8.23 38.86 -50.70
C VAL A 695 8.99 37.58 -51.04
N ASN A 696 9.75 37.00 -50.10
CA ASN A 696 10.44 35.73 -50.33
C ASN A 696 9.45 34.58 -50.56
N PHE A 697 8.35 34.53 -49.81
CA PHE A 697 7.29 33.54 -50.01
C PHE A 697 6.62 33.69 -51.38
N ILE A 698 6.26 34.90 -51.78
CA ILE A 698 5.63 35.18 -53.08
C ILE A 698 6.58 34.88 -54.25
N LEU A 699 7.89 35.00 -54.05
CA LEU A 699 8.92 34.69 -55.03
C LEU A 699 9.37 33.22 -55.02
N ASP A 700 8.76 32.37 -54.19
CA ASP A 700 9.12 30.97 -53.96
C ASP A 700 10.61 30.78 -53.58
N THR A 701 11.24 31.78 -52.95
CA THR A 701 12.63 31.66 -52.47
C THR A 701 12.71 31.03 -51.08
N GLN A 702 11.60 31.08 -50.33
CA GLN A 702 11.37 30.38 -49.08
C GLN A 702 9.93 29.84 -49.07
N ILE A 703 9.69 28.74 -48.37
CA ILE A 703 8.35 28.15 -48.21
C ILE A 703 7.88 28.50 -46.79
N PRO A 704 6.73 29.17 -46.61
CA PRO A 704 6.21 29.50 -45.28
C PRO A 704 5.79 28.24 -44.52
N THR A 705 5.91 28.27 -43.19
CA THR A 705 5.16 27.36 -42.32
C THR A 705 3.66 27.71 -42.35
N GLN A 706 2.80 26.87 -41.77
CA GLN A 706 1.36 27.15 -41.73
C GLN A 706 1.07 28.47 -40.98
N SER A 707 1.68 28.68 -39.81
CA SER A 707 1.53 29.92 -39.03
C SER A 707 2.03 31.16 -39.78
N GLN A 708 3.14 31.04 -40.51
CA GLN A 708 3.67 32.13 -41.34
C GLN A 708 2.77 32.42 -42.54
N PHE A 709 2.14 31.39 -43.12
CA PHE A 709 1.18 31.56 -44.19
C PHE A 709 -0.08 32.28 -43.68
N ASP A 710 -0.58 31.88 -42.51
CA ASP A 710 -1.76 32.46 -41.90
C ASP A 710 -1.52 33.92 -41.44
N ALA A 711 -0.31 34.24 -40.96
CA ALA A 711 0.12 35.61 -40.69
C ALA A 711 0.24 36.46 -41.97
N ALA A 712 0.66 35.82 -43.07
CA ALA A 712 0.94 36.46 -44.35
C ALA A 712 -0.29 36.69 -45.24
N ASP A 713 -1.34 35.86 -45.13
CA ASP A 713 -2.58 35.99 -45.90
C ASP A 713 -3.50 37.07 -45.30
N LEU A 714 -3.09 38.32 -45.48
CA LEU A 714 -3.74 39.47 -44.86
C LEU A 714 -5.13 39.77 -45.42
N ASN A 715 -5.46 39.25 -46.61
CA ASN A 715 -6.78 39.43 -47.21
C ASN A 715 -7.68 38.17 -47.12
N ASN A 716 -7.17 37.08 -46.53
CA ASN A 716 -7.83 35.79 -46.37
C ASN A 716 -8.34 35.18 -47.71
N ASP A 717 -7.59 35.37 -48.80
CA ASP A 717 -7.93 34.83 -50.13
C ASP A 717 -7.22 33.50 -50.45
N THR A 718 -6.44 32.98 -49.49
CA THR A 718 -5.63 31.75 -49.56
C THR A 718 -4.50 31.80 -50.60
N ILE A 719 -4.12 33.00 -51.05
CA ILE A 719 -3.07 33.22 -52.06
C ILE A 719 -2.16 34.37 -51.63
N LEU A 720 -0.94 34.07 -51.18
CA LEU A 720 0.08 35.09 -50.93
C LEU A 720 0.44 35.80 -52.24
N ASN A 721 0.17 37.11 -52.31
CA ASN A 721 0.42 37.91 -53.50
C ASN A 721 0.68 39.39 -53.17
N VAL A 722 0.77 40.22 -54.22
CA VAL A 722 1.08 41.66 -54.06
C VAL A 722 0.05 42.41 -53.22
N ILE A 723 -1.19 41.90 -53.13
CA ILE A 723 -2.24 42.50 -52.32
C ILE A 723 -1.87 42.39 -50.85
N ASP A 724 -1.35 41.26 -50.40
CA ASP A 724 -0.90 41.06 -49.01
C ASP A 724 0.28 41.97 -48.68
N ILE A 725 1.24 42.12 -49.60
CA ILE A 725 2.34 43.10 -49.44
C ILE A 725 1.79 44.52 -49.23
N VAL A 726 0.81 44.93 -50.03
CA VAL A 726 0.22 46.27 -49.92
C VAL A 726 -0.54 46.43 -48.61
N THR A 727 -1.28 45.40 -48.19
CA THR A 727 -2.01 45.39 -46.91
C THR A 727 -1.04 45.50 -45.75
N LEU A 728 0.05 44.73 -45.76
CA LEU A 728 1.10 44.77 -44.73
C LEU A 728 1.77 46.14 -44.64
N ILE A 729 2.09 46.75 -45.78
CA ILE A 729 2.65 48.11 -45.82
C ILE A 729 1.68 49.13 -45.20
N ASN A 730 0.38 48.99 -45.43
CA ASN A 730 -0.60 49.91 -44.84
C ASN A 730 -0.71 49.74 -43.33
N VAL A 731 -0.62 48.49 -42.84
CA VAL A 731 -0.58 48.17 -41.41
C VAL A 731 0.64 48.84 -40.75
N ILE A 732 1.84 48.65 -41.32
CA ILE A 732 3.09 49.22 -40.79
C ILE A 732 3.10 50.75 -40.80
N LEU A 733 2.49 51.37 -41.81
CA LEU A 733 2.46 52.83 -41.96
C LEU A 733 1.31 53.50 -41.20
N GLU A 734 0.45 52.75 -40.49
CA GLU A 734 -0.77 53.23 -39.84
C GLU A 734 -1.70 54.04 -40.79
N ILE A 735 -1.78 53.64 -42.06
CA ILE A 735 -2.59 54.35 -43.06
C ILE A 735 -3.97 53.66 -43.14
N GLU A 736 -4.98 54.27 -42.50
CA GLU A 736 -6.40 53.88 -42.64
C GLU A 736 -6.94 54.01 -44.08
#